data_AF-V2X5Y4-F1
#
_entry.id   AF-V2X5Y4-F1
#
_cell.length_a   1.000
_cell.length_b   1.000
_cell.length_c   1.000
_cell.angle_alpha   90.00
_cell.angle_beta   90.00
_cell.angle_gamma   90.00
#
_symmetry.space_group_name_H-M   'P 1'
#
loop_
_entity.id
_entity.type
_entity.pdbx_description
1 polymer ?
#
loop_
_entity_poly.entity_id
_entity_poly.type
_entity_poly.pdbx_seq_one_letter_code
_entity_poly.pdbx_strand_id
1 'polypeptide(L)'
;MATNIDPARASQSMEDVLQKVNKLIAEEDAASKRKSREKTSQRTRKILEYLQQGVAFADAIAGMNDYAGVAVKTFAKLLECEIARRRNSEEFVVVYQAFASTLFLVRYLEQANMEDIRDQLEQYFDQMNTLMQDFGLSAEVYYTKCKQAFVRFLKATAFEQELKEFTERAYDIQEKIRDCLGTYTAVTVTTTSEDVKRILSIVSNLPKATTKPEKDAEKIIQAAGDLEDVLMDDTKIAAIAKIFGDRVTSETKAILQQDLDELLAIHRDGFITKLDEATVTITTKIEGAQGEIMRKLNSGPHNLIDNEEFKKVWQDNGWKASVKCKLFVDEICGHFRNAFSNQPEDEPLPKDNWTLAVLTYVMFHPAIGDAIDDDGSGYVSVREFNKFLRQKPENWTVPELFAFWALGWQESIYNTCFEINDLVWEIEEIALEAKKASSDEATTEHIEAYLQVLDALTDITRWSHVTGYDQTFTVDVDYDADEMERLTEEYNAKNQEVFHHVTGDNGIIDAYSDLYYLNMRFDSRVELWFVPMVYQVLKLQLNSILLGPEDDEDAPRNAKHVTDYQWFQMDSTLEVLLCEFHSRMKTLLRGWRVQKLDSQLQVNSFFGGIFAGWFEGYISGSNKKVIARLERLEDADDDSDSEDASPSEVSELRVLVSELQGSVERLTGMVQSLLNKEDTSNSKTRQEAFQADAEDGDAPQDDENYDNGQGNDDYNDDY
;
A
#
# COMPACT_ATOMS: atom_id res chain seq x y z
N MET A 1 28.63 3.79 15.65
CA MET A 1 27.84 2.63 16.11
C MET A 1 27.50 1.83 14.86
N ALA A 2 28.10 0.65 14.68
CA ALA A 2 27.89 -0.17 13.51
C ALA A 2 26.43 -0.65 13.48
N THR A 3 25.69 -0.22 12.46
CA THR A 3 24.34 -0.69 12.12
C THR A 3 24.43 -2.17 11.76
N ASN A 4 24.09 -3.05 12.70
CA ASN A 4 23.91 -4.47 12.40
C ASN A 4 22.68 -4.62 11.49
N ILE A 5 22.95 -4.74 10.19
CA ILE A 5 22.02 -5.21 9.17
C ILE A 5 21.63 -6.64 9.56
N ASP A 6 20.35 -7.03 9.46
CA ASP A 6 19.99 -8.46 9.41
C ASP A 6 20.23 -8.94 7.98
N PRO A 7 21.36 -9.60 7.71
CA PRO A 7 21.76 -9.85 6.34
C PRO A 7 20.95 -10.95 5.68
N ALA A 8 20.31 -11.81 6.49
CA ALA A 8 19.39 -12.82 6.00
C ALA A 8 18.17 -12.17 5.36
N ARG A 9 17.68 -11.06 5.93
CA ARG A 9 16.52 -10.32 5.40
C ARG A 9 16.88 -9.55 4.13
N ALA A 10 18.05 -8.91 4.09
CA ALA A 10 18.56 -8.25 2.89
C ALA A 10 18.78 -9.26 1.74
N SER A 11 19.32 -10.44 2.07
CA SER A 11 19.49 -11.57 1.15
C SER A 11 18.16 -12.04 0.56
N GLN A 12 17.15 -12.26 1.40
CA GLN A 12 15.81 -12.66 0.94
C GLN A 12 15.18 -11.60 0.03
N SER A 13 15.35 -10.32 0.38
CA SER A 13 14.75 -9.21 -0.38
C SER A 13 15.35 -9.09 -1.79
N MET A 14 16.67 -9.27 -1.94
CA MET A 14 17.31 -9.33 -3.25
C MET A 14 16.85 -10.52 -4.10
N GLU A 15 16.60 -11.66 -3.47
CA GLU A 15 16.05 -12.84 -4.16
C GLU A 15 14.62 -12.60 -4.64
N ASP A 16 13.75 -12.05 -3.77
CA ASP A 16 12.37 -11.72 -4.11
C ASP A 16 12.29 -10.70 -5.26
N VAL A 17 13.21 -9.72 -5.31
CA VAL A 17 13.33 -8.76 -6.40
C VAL A 17 13.66 -9.46 -7.72
N LEU A 18 14.66 -10.35 -7.74
CA LEU A 18 15.03 -11.08 -8.96
C LEU A 18 13.88 -11.96 -9.44
N GLN A 19 13.16 -12.63 -8.54
CA GLN A 19 11.98 -13.43 -8.90
C GLN A 19 10.86 -12.60 -9.53
N LYS A 20 10.57 -11.41 -8.98
CA LYS A 20 9.58 -10.48 -9.55
C LYS A 20 10.00 -10.01 -10.94
N VAL A 21 11.27 -9.65 -11.13
CA VAL A 21 11.80 -9.22 -12.43
C VAL A 21 11.75 -10.36 -13.45
N ASN A 22 12.16 -11.57 -13.07
CA ASN A 22 12.12 -12.75 -13.95
C ASN A 22 10.70 -13.09 -14.37
N LYS A 23 9.72 -12.96 -13.46
CA LYS A 23 8.31 -13.13 -13.77
C LYS A 23 7.84 -12.12 -14.82
N LEU A 24 8.18 -10.84 -14.68
CA LEU A 24 7.83 -9.80 -15.66
C LEU A 24 8.45 -10.07 -17.04
N ILE A 25 9.69 -10.56 -17.08
CA ILE A 25 10.37 -10.96 -18.33
C ILE A 25 9.66 -12.18 -18.95
N ALA A 26 9.28 -13.18 -18.15
CA ALA A 26 8.58 -14.38 -18.61
C ALA A 26 7.15 -14.09 -19.13
N GLU A 27 6.48 -13.05 -18.61
CA GLU A 27 5.16 -12.62 -19.09
C GLU A 27 5.19 -12.14 -20.56
N GLU A 28 6.37 -11.84 -21.14
CA GLU A 28 6.50 -11.58 -22.58
C GLU A 28 6.16 -12.78 -23.46
N ASP A 29 6.65 -13.96 -23.09
CA ASP A 29 6.48 -15.18 -23.88
C ASP A 29 5.01 -15.63 -23.95
N ALA A 30 4.21 -15.30 -22.92
CA ALA A 30 2.79 -15.63 -22.84
C ALA A 30 1.88 -14.63 -23.59
N ALA A 31 2.38 -13.42 -23.86
CA ALA A 31 1.62 -12.39 -24.55
C ALA A 31 1.58 -12.65 -26.07
N SER A 32 0.45 -13.19 -26.56
CA SER A 32 0.14 -13.25 -28.00
C SER A 32 0.52 -11.94 -28.71
N LYS A 33 1.21 -12.07 -29.86
CA LYS A 33 1.87 -11.05 -30.72
C LYS A 33 1.05 -9.82 -31.17
N ARG A 34 0.16 -9.28 -30.34
CA ARG A 34 -0.81 -8.24 -30.73
C ARG A 34 -1.26 -7.28 -29.61
N LYS A 35 -0.60 -7.22 -28.44
CA LYS A 35 -1.01 -6.31 -27.34
C LYS A 35 -0.16 -5.03 -27.25
N SER A 36 -0.85 -3.96 -26.81
CA SER A 36 -0.52 -2.52 -26.81
C SER A 36 0.88 -2.12 -26.30
N ARG A 37 1.50 -1.13 -26.97
CA ARG A 37 2.73 -0.40 -26.58
C ARG A 37 2.70 0.15 -25.14
N GLU A 38 1.51 0.37 -24.60
CA GLU A 38 1.27 0.84 -23.24
C GLU A 38 1.59 -0.23 -22.18
N LYS A 39 1.31 -1.51 -22.47
CA LYS A 39 1.62 -2.63 -21.55
C LYS A 39 3.14 -2.86 -21.46
N THR A 40 3.85 -2.75 -22.57
CA THR A 40 5.33 -2.79 -22.61
C THR A 40 5.94 -1.66 -21.78
N SER A 41 5.45 -0.43 -21.92
CA SER A 41 5.98 0.71 -21.16
C SER A 41 5.73 0.60 -19.65
N GLN A 42 4.59 0.03 -19.24
CA GLN A 42 4.31 -0.23 -17.82
C GLN A 42 5.21 -1.34 -17.27
N ARG A 43 5.48 -2.38 -18.07
CA ARG A 43 6.37 -3.48 -17.69
C ARG A 43 7.82 -3.01 -17.49
N THR A 44 8.38 -2.29 -18.46
CA THR A 44 9.77 -1.80 -18.36
C THR A 44 9.97 -0.90 -17.15
N ARG A 45 8.98 -0.05 -16.83
CA ARG A 45 8.98 0.76 -15.61
C ARG A 45 8.98 -0.08 -14.34
N LYS A 46 8.13 -1.11 -14.24
CA LYS A 46 8.10 -2.02 -13.08
C LYS A 46 9.42 -2.78 -12.90
N ILE A 47 10.05 -3.22 -13.99
CA ILE A 47 11.37 -3.88 -13.93
C ILE A 47 12.39 -2.94 -13.27
N LEU A 48 12.50 -1.70 -13.75
CA LEU A 48 13.46 -0.73 -13.21
C LEU A 48 13.17 -0.37 -11.75
N GLU A 49 11.89 -0.20 -11.37
CA GLU A 49 11.48 0.07 -9.98
C GLU A 49 11.85 -1.07 -9.02
N TYR A 50 11.64 -2.32 -9.42
CA TYR A 50 12.05 -3.46 -8.59
C TYR A 50 13.57 -3.59 -8.50
N LEU A 51 14.30 -3.41 -9.60
CA LEU A 51 15.76 -3.42 -9.59
C LEU A 51 16.31 -2.32 -8.67
N GLN A 52 15.71 -1.13 -8.65
CA GLN A 52 16.13 -0.03 -7.79
C GLN A 52 16.00 -0.38 -6.30
N GLN A 53 14.93 -1.10 -5.93
CA GLN A 53 14.76 -1.62 -4.56
C GLN A 53 15.85 -2.65 -4.23
N GLY A 54 16.13 -3.58 -5.14
CA GLY A 54 17.17 -4.61 -4.96
C GLY A 54 18.57 -4.02 -4.75
N VAL A 55 18.92 -2.99 -5.52
CA VAL A 55 20.22 -2.31 -5.44
C VAL A 55 20.48 -1.67 -4.08
N ALA A 56 19.45 -1.10 -3.45
CA ALA A 56 19.59 -0.51 -2.12
C ALA A 56 20.07 -1.55 -1.08
N PHE A 57 19.61 -2.80 -1.18
CA PHE A 57 20.07 -3.90 -0.33
C PHE A 57 21.48 -4.37 -0.71
N ALA A 58 21.77 -4.47 -2.01
CA ALA A 58 23.09 -4.89 -2.50
C ALA A 58 24.18 -3.90 -2.07
N ASP A 59 23.92 -2.60 -2.14
CA ASP A 59 24.88 -1.55 -1.74
C ASP A 59 25.17 -1.60 -0.25
N ALA A 60 24.17 -1.87 0.58
CA ALA A 60 24.34 -2.00 2.03
C ALA A 60 25.27 -3.17 2.41
N ILE A 61 25.21 -4.29 1.69
CA ILE A 61 26.11 -5.44 1.91
C ILE A 61 27.48 -5.19 1.27
N ALA A 62 27.52 -4.59 0.07
CA ALA A 62 28.75 -4.28 -0.63
C ALA A 62 29.57 -3.19 0.06
N GLY A 63 28.96 -2.31 0.87
CA GLY A 63 29.67 -1.33 1.71
C GLY A 63 30.61 -1.96 2.75
N MET A 64 30.48 -3.27 3.02
CA MET A 64 31.41 -4.03 3.86
C MET A 64 32.57 -4.67 3.05
N ASN A 65 32.54 -4.58 1.71
CA ASN A 65 33.49 -5.17 0.77
C ASN A 65 33.87 -4.16 -0.32
N ASP A 66 34.97 -3.42 -0.13
CA ASP A 66 35.39 -2.29 -0.98
C ASP A 66 35.39 -2.59 -2.50
N TYR A 67 35.76 -3.80 -2.89
CA TYR A 67 35.86 -4.22 -4.30
C TYR A 67 34.50 -4.41 -5.00
N ALA A 68 33.49 -4.92 -4.29
CA ALA A 68 32.14 -5.08 -4.86
C ALA A 68 31.34 -3.76 -4.85
N GLY A 69 31.64 -2.87 -3.90
CA GLY A 69 30.96 -1.59 -3.73
C GLY A 69 31.05 -0.69 -4.96
N VAL A 70 32.19 -0.66 -5.65
CA VAL A 70 32.36 0.14 -6.87
C VAL A 70 31.37 -0.29 -7.96
N ALA A 71 31.31 -1.59 -8.25
CA ALA A 71 30.43 -2.14 -9.28
C ALA A 71 28.94 -1.90 -8.94
N VAL A 72 28.53 -2.08 -7.68
CA VAL A 72 27.15 -1.83 -7.25
C VAL A 72 26.76 -0.36 -7.39
N LYS A 73 27.65 0.58 -7.06
CA LYS A 73 27.42 2.02 -7.24
C LYS A 73 27.31 2.41 -8.71
N THR A 74 28.17 1.87 -9.56
CA THR A 74 28.07 2.08 -11.02
C THR A 74 26.74 1.57 -11.56
N PHE A 75 26.31 0.38 -11.15
CA PHE A 75 25.00 -0.16 -11.52
C PHE A 75 23.84 0.73 -11.06
N ALA A 76 23.86 1.19 -9.80
CA ALA A 76 22.88 2.11 -9.26
C ALA A 76 22.76 3.38 -10.11
N LYS A 77 23.91 3.93 -10.55
CA LYS A 77 23.94 5.14 -11.37
C LYS A 77 23.35 4.92 -12.76
N LEU A 78 23.74 3.83 -13.41
CA LEU A 78 23.21 3.48 -14.73
C LEU A 78 21.70 3.23 -14.67
N LEU A 79 21.22 2.64 -13.57
CA LEU A 79 19.80 2.40 -13.37
C LEU A 79 19.02 3.70 -13.18
N GLU A 80 19.53 4.64 -12.38
CA GLU A 80 18.94 5.98 -12.23
C GLU A 80 18.88 6.72 -13.58
N CYS A 81 19.96 6.66 -14.37
CA CYS A 81 20.00 7.24 -15.71
C CYS A 81 18.90 6.66 -16.60
N GLU A 82 18.67 5.35 -16.57
CA GLU A 82 17.63 4.69 -17.36
C GLU A 82 16.22 5.02 -16.84
N ILE A 83 16.00 5.09 -15.53
CA ILE A 83 14.72 5.52 -14.93
C ILE A 83 14.38 6.96 -15.32
N ALA A 84 15.38 7.84 -15.39
CA ALA A 84 15.18 9.25 -15.74
C ALA A 84 14.85 9.49 -17.23
N ARG A 85 14.97 8.47 -18.09
CA ARG A 85 14.66 8.59 -19.51
C ARG A 85 13.15 8.66 -19.73
N ARG A 86 12.74 9.51 -20.68
CA ARG A 86 11.31 9.71 -21.03
C ARG A 86 10.67 8.49 -21.70
N ARG A 87 11.48 7.69 -22.40
CA ARG A 87 11.07 6.48 -23.13
C ARG A 87 12.26 5.54 -23.20
N ASN A 88 12.06 4.31 -22.73
CA ASN A 88 13.11 3.31 -22.63
C ASN A 88 12.83 2.21 -23.66
N SER A 89 13.88 1.70 -24.28
CA SER A 89 13.84 0.49 -25.09
C SER A 89 13.80 -0.69 -24.16
N GLU A 90 12.85 -1.58 -24.36
CA GLU A 90 12.72 -2.78 -23.56
C GLU A 90 13.97 -3.66 -23.65
N GLU A 91 14.59 -3.72 -24.83
CA GLU A 91 15.79 -4.48 -25.13
C GLU A 91 16.99 -4.04 -24.29
N PHE A 92 17.09 -2.75 -23.97
CA PHE A 92 18.12 -2.23 -23.05
C PHE A 92 17.75 -2.50 -21.59
N VAL A 93 16.48 -2.34 -21.22
CA VAL A 93 16.00 -2.53 -19.84
C VAL A 93 16.21 -3.96 -19.35
N VAL A 94 15.99 -4.97 -20.19
CA VAL A 94 16.14 -6.38 -19.79
C VAL A 94 17.59 -6.78 -19.49
N VAL A 95 18.59 -6.09 -20.06
CA VAL A 95 20.01 -6.37 -19.77
C VAL A 95 20.39 -6.01 -18.33
N TYR A 96 19.71 -5.03 -17.71
CA TYR A 96 19.90 -4.73 -16.29
C TYR A 96 19.57 -5.91 -15.37
N GLN A 97 18.72 -6.85 -15.81
CA GLN A 97 18.47 -8.08 -15.05
C GLN A 97 19.73 -8.95 -14.97
N ALA A 98 20.48 -9.09 -16.07
CA ALA A 98 21.71 -9.88 -16.10
C ALA A 98 22.75 -9.27 -15.15
N PHE A 99 22.82 -7.94 -15.13
CA PHE A 99 23.68 -7.23 -14.20
C PHE A 99 23.26 -7.40 -12.73
N ALA A 100 21.97 -7.21 -12.43
CA ALA A 100 21.44 -7.40 -11.08
C ALA A 100 21.63 -8.82 -10.56
N SER A 101 21.39 -9.83 -11.41
CA SER A 101 21.58 -11.25 -11.06
C SER A 101 23.03 -11.55 -10.66
N THR A 102 23.98 -10.85 -11.28
CA THR A 102 25.40 -10.99 -10.99
C THR A 102 25.79 -10.22 -9.73
N LEU A 103 25.41 -8.96 -9.63
CA LEU A 103 25.77 -8.10 -8.50
C LEU A 103 25.08 -8.52 -7.20
N PHE A 104 23.88 -9.06 -7.24
CA PHE A 104 23.18 -9.50 -6.02
C PHE A 104 23.79 -10.76 -5.40
N LEU A 105 24.81 -11.37 -6.03
CA LEU A 105 25.66 -12.37 -5.38
C LEU A 105 26.47 -11.80 -4.21
N VAL A 106 26.56 -10.47 -4.05
CA VAL A 106 27.19 -9.84 -2.87
C VAL A 106 26.57 -10.30 -1.55
N ARG A 107 25.32 -10.76 -1.56
CA ARG A 107 24.64 -11.34 -0.40
C ARG A 107 25.30 -12.59 0.17
N TYR A 108 26.17 -13.25 -0.60
CA TYR A 108 26.93 -14.41 -0.16
C TYR A 108 28.33 -14.05 0.37
N LEU A 109 28.74 -12.78 0.31
CA LEU A 109 30.08 -12.34 0.70
C LEU A 109 30.29 -12.26 2.23
N GLU A 110 29.25 -12.46 3.04
CA GLU A 110 29.35 -12.31 4.51
C GLU A 110 29.94 -13.52 5.26
N GLN A 111 30.13 -14.68 4.62
CA GLN A 111 30.63 -15.86 5.33
C GLN A 111 32.16 -15.79 5.51
N ALA A 112 32.61 -16.08 6.75
CA ALA A 112 33.95 -15.82 7.23
C ALA A 112 35.08 -16.46 6.37
N ASN A 113 36.09 -15.62 6.10
CA ASN A 113 37.44 -15.96 5.61
C ASN A 113 37.56 -16.38 4.13
N MET A 114 37.22 -15.45 3.22
CA MET A 114 37.43 -15.54 1.76
C MET A 114 38.73 -14.87 1.27
N GLU A 115 39.75 -14.72 2.12
CA GLU A 115 41.03 -14.08 1.73
C GLU A 115 41.65 -14.76 0.50
N ASP A 116 41.57 -16.09 0.41
CA ASP A 116 42.17 -16.88 -0.69
C ASP A 116 41.52 -16.65 -2.06
N ILE A 117 40.27 -16.17 -2.10
CA ILE A 117 39.52 -15.90 -3.35
C ILE A 117 39.22 -14.41 -3.55
N ARG A 118 39.63 -13.54 -2.62
CA ARG A 118 39.39 -12.09 -2.65
C ARG A 118 39.89 -11.48 -3.95
N ASP A 119 41.13 -11.77 -4.35
CA ASP A 119 41.73 -11.22 -5.57
C ASP A 119 40.96 -11.64 -6.83
N GLN A 120 40.43 -12.88 -6.86
CA GLN A 120 39.63 -13.38 -7.98
C GLN A 120 38.26 -12.70 -8.03
N LEU A 121 37.60 -12.55 -6.87
CA LEU A 121 36.32 -11.85 -6.76
C LEU A 121 36.46 -10.38 -7.13
N GLU A 122 37.49 -9.70 -6.63
CA GLU A 122 37.85 -8.33 -6.99
C GLU A 122 38.04 -8.20 -8.51
N GLN A 123 38.82 -9.09 -9.12
CA GLN A 123 39.01 -9.11 -10.57
C GLN A 123 37.69 -9.32 -11.36
N TYR A 124 36.77 -10.14 -10.87
CA TYR A 124 35.49 -10.39 -11.54
C TYR A 124 34.50 -9.24 -11.35
N PHE A 125 34.45 -8.61 -10.17
CA PHE A 125 33.65 -7.41 -9.96
C PHE A 125 34.19 -6.21 -10.76
N ASP A 126 35.50 -6.10 -10.95
CA ASP A 126 36.10 -5.09 -11.84
C ASP A 126 35.75 -5.33 -13.31
N GLN A 127 35.79 -6.59 -13.76
CA GLN A 127 35.32 -6.97 -15.09
C GLN A 127 33.85 -6.61 -15.28
N MET A 128 33.03 -6.87 -14.25
CA MET A 128 31.61 -6.54 -14.26
C MET A 128 31.39 -5.03 -14.33
N ASN A 129 32.16 -4.27 -13.55
CA ASN A 129 32.12 -2.82 -13.56
C ASN A 129 32.45 -2.25 -14.94
N THR A 130 33.54 -2.74 -15.55
CA THR A 130 33.95 -2.34 -16.91
C THR A 130 32.86 -2.67 -17.93
N LEU A 131 32.27 -3.87 -17.86
CA LEU A 131 31.18 -4.28 -18.75
C LEU A 131 29.96 -3.37 -18.62
N MET A 132 29.59 -2.98 -17.40
CA MET A 132 28.49 -2.05 -17.16
C MET A 132 28.78 -0.63 -17.67
N GLN A 133 30.02 -0.16 -17.53
CA GLN A 133 30.44 1.12 -18.11
C GLN A 133 30.33 1.12 -19.64
N ASP A 134 30.78 0.04 -20.29
CA ASP A 134 30.67 -0.13 -21.74
C ASP A 134 29.19 -0.19 -22.19
N PHE A 135 28.35 -0.94 -21.48
CA PHE A 135 26.91 -0.97 -21.72
C PHE A 135 26.26 0.42 -21.56
N GLY A 136 26.64 1.14 -20.50
CA GLY A 136 26.14 2.49 -20.22
C GLY A 136 26.49 3.47 -21.33
N LEU A 137 27.69 3.36 -21.90
CA LEU A 137 28.12 4.11 -23.07
C LEU A 137 27.28 3.75 -24.30
N SER A 138 27.04 2.47 -24.56
CA SER A 138 26.19 2.01 -25.66
C SER A 138 24.75 2.55 -25.53
N ALA A 139 24.18 2.53 -24.32
CA ALA A 139 22.88 3.15 -24.05
C ALA A 139 22.90 4.67 -24.29
N GLU A 140 23.93 5.38 -23.81
CA GLU A 140 24.04 6.82 -24.01
C GLU A 140 24.13 7.19 -25.49
N VAL A 141 24.92 6.47 -26.28
CA VAL A 141 25.01 6.69 -27.73
C VAL A 141 23.66 6.40 -28.40
N TYR A 142 23.01 5.28 -28.07
CA TYR A 142 21.70 4.92 -28.63
C TYR A 142 20.63 5.99 -28.37
N TYR A 143 20.53 6.48 -27.13
CA TYR A 143 19.48 7.44 -26.77
C TYR A 143 19.81 8.89 -27.17
N THR A 144 21.07 9.29 -27.15
CA THR A 144 21.47 10.70 -27.35
C THR A 144 22.03 11.02 -28.73
N LYS A 145 22.67 10.06 -29.40
CA LYS A 145 23.24 10.25 -30.75
C LYS A 145 22.29 9.72 -31.81
N CYS A 146 21.72 8.54 -31.61
CA CYS A 146 20.70 7.98 -32.50
C CYS A 146 19.29 8.52 -32.15
N LYS A 147 19.09 9.84 -32.13
CA LYS A 147 17.79 10.45 -31.74
C LYS A 147 16.66 10.19 -32.75
N GLN A 148 17.01 10.16 -34.03
CA GLN A 148 16.06 9.99 -35.13
C GLN A 148 15.70 8.51 -35.31
N ALA A 149 14.44 8.24 -35.62
CA ALA A 149 13.91 6.87 -35.63
C ALA A 149 14.56 6.04 -36.74
N PHE A 150 14.81 6.63 -37.91
CA PHE A 150 15.48 5.92 -39.00
C PHE A 150 16.94 5.58 -38.69
N VAL A 151 17.64 6.43 -37.91
CA VAL A 151 19.03 6.16 -37.52
C VAL A 151 19.08 4.97 -36.56
N ARG A 152 18.15 4.89 -35.60
CA ARG A 152 18.02 3.72 -34.72
C ARG A 152 17.72 2.46 -35.51
N PHE A 153 16.80 2.54 -36.47
CA PHE A 153 16.43 1.40 -37.31
C PHE A 153 17.63 0.87 -38.11
N LEU A 154 18.40 1.75 -38.75
CA LEU A 154 19.57 1.34 -39.54
C LEU A 154 20.75 0.84 -38.69
N LYS A 155 20.86 1.26 -37.42
CA LYS A 155 21.90 0.78 -36.48
C LYS A 155 21.41 -0.37 -35.58
N ALA A 156 20.16 -0.79 -35.70
CA ALA A 156 19.53 -1.72 -34.77
C ALA A 156 20.27 -3.07 -34.68
N THR A 157 20.74 -3.61 -35.81
CA THR A 157 21.49 -4.87 -35.84
C THR A 157 22.83 -4.79 -35.09
N ALA A 158 23.53 -3.65 -35.19
CA ALA A 158 24.80 -3.46 -34.49
C ALA A 158 24.58 -3.38 -32.96
N PHE A 159 23.56 -2.64 -32.53
CA PHE A 159 23.19 -2.60 -31.11
C PHE A 159 22.63 -3.94 -30.60
N GLU A 160 21.91 -4.70 -31.42
CA GLU A 160 21.43 -6.04 -31.04
C GLU A 160 22.61 -6.96 -30.69
N GLN A 161 23.66 -6.95 -31.53
CA GLN A 161 24.86 -7.74 -31.29
C GLN A 161 25.53 -7.33 -29.97
N GLU A 162 25.77 -6.03 -29.76
CA GLU A 162 26.32 -5.48 -28.52
C GLU A 162 25.52 -5.91 -27.28
N LEU A 163 24.19 -5.79 -27.31
CA LEU A 163 23.34 -6.18 -26.17
C LEU A 163 23.39 -7.67 -25.86
N LYS A 164 23.52 -8.53 -26.87
CA LYS A 164 23.73 -9.97 -26.67
C LYS A 164 25.08 -10.24 -26.01
N GLU A 165 26.13 -9.61 -26.51
CA GLU A 165 27.48 -9.74 -25.96
C GLU A 165 27.54 -9.27 -24.50
N PHE A 166 26.91 -8.14 -24.15
CA PHE A 166 26.79 -7.69 -22.75
C PHE A 166 26.06 -8.71 -21.88
N THR A 167 24.95 -9.27 -22.37
CA THR A 167 24.16 -10.26 -21.62
C THR A 167 24.94 -11.54 -21.38
N GLU A 168 25.57 -12.08 -22.42
CA GLU A 168 26.37 -13.32 -22.34
C GLU A 168 27.58 -13.14 -21.42
N ARG A 169 28.34 -12.05 -21.57
CA ARG A 169 29.50 -11.77 -20.71
C ARG A 169 29.12 -11.53 -19.26
N ALA A 170 27.97 -10.91 -18.99
CA ALA A 170 27.48 -10.75 -17.62
C ALA A 170 27.22 -12.11 -16.95
N TYR A 171 26.59 -13.05 -17.66
CA TYR A 171 26.37 -14.40 -17.13
C TYR A 171 27.64 -15.24 -17.03
N ASP A 172 28.59 -15.08 -17.95
CA ASP A 172 29.92 -15.70 -17.82
C ASP A 172 30.65 -15.22 -16.56
N ILE A 173 30.56 -13.91 -16.24
CA ILE A 173 31.10 -13.36 -15.00
C ILE A 173 30.32 -13.89 -13.80
N GLN A 174 28.99 -14.00 -13.89
CA GLN A 174 28.16 -14.59 -12.84
C GLN A 174 28.55 -16.03 -12.51
N GLU A 175 28.79 -16.86 -13.53
CA GLU A 175 29.23 -18.25 -13.35
C GLU A 175 30.59 -18.31 -12.65
N LYS A 176 31.56 -17.48 -13.07
CA LYS A 176 32.88 -17.39 -12.41
C LYS A 176 32.78 -16.97 -10.94
N ILE A 177 31.99 -15.94 -10.63
CA ILE A 177 31.76 -15.51 -9.24
C ILE A 177 31.11 -16.63 -8.44
N ARG A 178 30.12 -17.33 -9.02
CA ARG A 178 29.43 -18.46 -8.38
C ARG A 178 30.37 -19.63 -8.10
N ASP A 179 31.24 -19.98 -9.04
CA ASP A 179 32.21 -21.06 -8.86
C ASP A 179 33.21 -20.74 -7.74
N CYS A 180 33.67 -19.49 -7.66
CA CYS A 180 34.47 -19.02 -6.52
C CYS A 180 33.71 -19.16 -5.20
N LEU A 181 32.45 -18.72 -5.15
CA LEU A 181 31.62 -18.75 -3.94
C LEU A 181 31.18 -20.17 -3.54
N GLY A 182 30.95 -21.07 -4.50
CA GLY A 182 30.43 -22.42 -4.30
C GLY A 182 31.37 -23.35 -3.52
N THR A 183 32.66 -22.99 -3.44
CA THR A 183 33.64 -23.69 -2.60
C THR A 183 33.45 -23.38 -1.11
N TYR A 184 32.89 -22.20 -0.79
CA TYR A 184 32.78 -21.69 0.58
C TYR A 184 31.34 -21.58 1.08
N THR A 185 30.35 -21.56 0.18
CA THR A 185 28.94 -21.33 0.50
C THR A 185 28.04 -22.28 -0.28
N ALA A 186 26.91 -22.71 0.31
CA ALA A 186 25.90 -23.51 -0.38
C ALA A 186 25.07 -22.62 -1.32
N VAL A 187 25.68 -22.10 -2.40
CA VAL A 187 25.02 -21.23 -3.38
C VAL A 187 24.06 -22.07 -4.25
N THR A 188 22.79 -22.15 -3.85
CA THR A 188 21.70 -22.64 -4.71
C THR A 188 20.95 -21.46 -5.31
N VAL A 189 21.60 -20.70 -6.21
CA VAL A 189 20.91 -19.67 -7.00
C VAL A 189 20.36 -20.28 -8.28
N THR A 190 19.07 -20.06 -8.51
CA THR A 190 18.29 -20.59 -9.63
C THR A 190 18.35 -19.69 -10.87
N THR A 191 19.50 -19.08 -11.22
CA THR A 191 19.62 -18.49 -12.56
C THR A 191 19.50 -19.65 -13.56
N THR A 192 18.37 -19.73 -14.24
CA THR A 192 18.12 -20.82 -15.17
C THR A 192 18.67 -20.46 -16.54
N SER A 193 19.16 -21.46 -17.29
CA SER A 193 19.46 -21.28 -18.73
C SER A 193 18.26 -20.69 -19.49
N GLU A 194 17.04 -20.82 -18.96
CA GLU A 194 15.84 -20.22 -19.52
C GLU A 194 15.81 -18.69 -19.38
N ASP A 195 16.26 -18.13 -18.26
CA ASP A 195 16.25 -16.67 -18.03
C ASP A 195 17.16 -15.95 -19.03
N VAL A 196 18.36 -16.50 -19.26
CA VAL A 196 19.29 -16.02 -20.30
C VAL A 196 18.64 -16.04 -21.68
N LYS A 197 18.00 -17.17 -22.03
CA LYS A 197 17.32 -17.33 -23.32
C LYS A 197 16.18 -16.33 -23.50
N ARG A 198 15.41 -16.06 -22.44
CA ARG A 198 14.33 -15.07 -22.47
C ARG A 198 14.89 -13.68 -22.75
N ILE A 199 15.91 -13.23 -22.02
CA ILE A 199 16.54 -11.91 -22.26
C ILE A 199 17.08 -11.80 -23.68
N LEU A 200 17.84 -12.80 -24.15
CA LEU A 200 18.37 -12.81 -25.51
C LEU A 200 17.26 -12.80 -26.57
N SER A 201 16.11 -13.44 -26.30
CA SER A 201 14.96 -13.42 -27.21
C SER A 201 14.34 -12.03 -27.35
N ILE A 202 14.27 -11.27 -26.25
CA ILE A 202 13.75 -9.90 -26.20
C ILE A 202 14.73 -8.96 -26.90
N VAL A 203 16.03 -9.05 -26.60
CA VAL A 203 17.08 -8.29 -27.28
C VAL A 203 17.03 -8.51 -28.79
N SER A 204 16.76 -9.75 -29.23
CA SER A 204 16.62 -10.09 -30.66
C SER A 204 15.40 -9.46 -31.33
N ASN A 205 14.55 -8.73 -30.61
CA ASN A 205 13.45 -7.95 -31.18
C ASN A 205 13.91 -6.58 -31.70
N LEU A 206 15.07 -6.07 -31.27
CA LEU A 206 15.55 -4.74 -31.63
C LEU A 206 15.58 -4.44 -33.14
N PRO A 207 16.10 -5.32 -34.03
CA PRO A 207 16.12 -5.06 -35.47
C PRO A 207 14.80 -5.39 -36.16
N LYS A 208 13.83 -6.02 -35.49
CA LYS A 208 12.62 -6.53 -36.14
C LYS A 208 11.73 -5.36 -36.55
N ALA A 209 11.38 -5.30 -37.83
CA ALA A 209 10.44 -4.30 -38.35
C ALA A 209 9.02 -4.58 -37.86
N THR A 210 8.58 -3.84 -36.84
CA THR A 210 7.26 -4.00 -36.22
C THR A 210 6.27 -2.96 -36.74
N THR A 211 6.73 -1.72 -36.97
CA THR A 211 5.89 -0.61 -37.41
C THR A 211 5.76 -0.55 -38.93
N LYS A 212 4.72 0.14 -39.42
CA LYS A 212 4.52 0.33 -40.87
C LYS A 212 5.71 1.05 -41.53
N PRO A 213 6.26 2.15 -40.97
CA PRO A 213 7.47 2.78 -41.50
C PRO A 213 8.68 1.83 -41.56
N GLU A 214 8.93 1.04 -40.51
CA GLU A 214 10.03 0.07 -40.49
C GLU A 214 9.87 -1.00 -41.57
N LYS A 215 8.66 -1.54 -41.75
CA LYS A 215 8.39 -2.54 -42.79
C LYS A 215 8.54 -1.98 -44.20
N ASP A 216 8.23 -0.69 -44.40
CA ASP A 216 8.41 -0.03 -45.68
C ASP A 216 9.88 0.31 -45.95
N ALA A 217 10.65 0.66 -44.92
CA ALA A 217 12.09 0.84 -45.00
C ALA A 217 12.83 -0.50 -45.25
N GLU A 218 12.38 -1.58 -44.63
CA GLU A 218 12.94 -2.92 -44.82
C GLU A 218 12.84 -3.40 -46.28
N LYS A 219 11.75 -3.06 -46.98
CA LYS A 219 11.61 -3.33 -48.42
C LYS A 219 12.66 -2.60 -49.25
N ILE A 220 13.06 -1.39 -48.86
CA ILE A 220 14.12 -0.64 -49.53
C ILE A 220 15.47 -1.34 -49.34
N ILE A 221 15.75 -1.80 -48.11
CA ILE A 221 16.97 -2.56 -47.80
C ILE A 221 17.00 -3.86 -48.63
N GLN A 222 15.90 -4.62 -48.66
CA GLN A 222 15.79 -5.85 -49.45
C GLN A 222 15.95 -5.61 -50.95
N ALA A 223 15.44 -4.49 -51.48
CA ALA A 223 15.60 -4.13 -52.89
C ALA A 223 17.01 -3.64 -53.23
N ALA A 224 17.75 -3.11 -52.25
CA ALA A 224 19.12 -2.67 -52.40
C ALA A 224 20.13 -3.83 -52.37
N GLY A 225 19.75 -4.98 -51.79
CA GLY A 225 20.60 -6.15 -51.61
C GLY A 225 20.91 -6.38 -50.14
N ASP A 226 21.70 -5.48 -49.56
CA ASP A 226 22.03 -5.47 -48.14
C ASP A 226 21.94 -4.05 -47.53
N LEU A 227 22.20 -3.96 -46.23
CA LEU A 227 22.22 -2.70 -45.49
C LEU A 227 23.41 -1.81 -45.88
N GLU A 228 24.53 -2.42 -46.25
CA GLU A 228 25.77 -1.69 -46.59
C GLU A 228 25.59 -0.89 -47.89
N ASP A 229 24.95 -1.48 -48.89
CA ASP A 229 24.57 -0.84 -50.15
C ASP A 229 23.57 0.32 -49.96
N VAL A 230 22.87 0.37 -48.83
CA VAL A 230 22.01 1.49 -48.43
C VAL A 230 22.85 2.59 -47.76
N LEU A 231 23.77 2.23 -46.86
CA LEU A 231 24.61 3.19 -46.14
C LEU A 231 25.61 3.92 -47.06
N MET A 232 25.94 3.32 -48.21
CA MET A 232 26.80 3.91 -49.24
C MET A 232 26.06 4.80 -50.26
N ASP A 233 24.72 4.81 -50.27
CA ASP A 233 23.91 5.57 -51.22
C ASP A 233 23.03 6.62 -50.50
N ASP A 234 23.45 7.88 -50.59
CA ASP A 234 22.75 9.03 -50.01
C ASP A 234 21.27 9.13 -50.43
N THR A 235 20.93 8.67 -51.65
CA THR A 235 19.56 8.73 -52.14
C THR A 235 18.66 7.70 -51.46
N LYS A 236 19.21 6.52 -51.12
CA LYS A 236 18.50 5.47 -50.38
C LYS A 236 18.34 5.85 -48.91
N ILE A 237 19.37 6.42 -48.27
CA ILE A 237 19.26 6.95 -46.90
C ILE A 237 18.17 8.03 -46.82
N ALA A 238 18.15 8.97 -47.78
CA ALA A 238 17.13 10.01 -47.83
C ALA A 238 15.72 9.45 -48.05
N ALA A 239 15.58 8.39 -48.86
CA ALA A 239 14.31 7.70 -49.06
C ALA A 239 13.79 7.05 -47.77
N ILE A 240 14.67 6.37 -47.02
CA ILE A 240 14.33 5.77 -45.72
C ILE A 240 13.99 6.85 -44.69
N ALA A 241 14.81 7.89 -44.55
CA ALA A 241 14.52 9.00 -43.63
C ALA A 241 13.14 9.61 -43.87
N LYS A 242 12.75 9.78 -45.15
CA LYS A 242 11.42 10.29 -45.53
C LYS A 242 10.28 9.38 -45.09
N ILE A 243 10.45 8.05 -45.09
CA ILE A 243 9.43 7.10 -44.61
C ILE A 243 9.14 7.30 -43.12
N PHE A 244 10.17 7.59 -42.33
CA PHE A 244 10.05 7.87 -40.90
C PHE A 244 9.62 9.31 -40.58
N GLY A 245 9.47 10.18 -41.59
CA GLY A 245 9.18 11.61 -41.39
C GLY A 245 10.38 12.42 -40.90
N ASP A 246 11.58 11.84 -40.95
CA ASP A 246 12.83 12.44 -40.50
C ASP A 246 13.60 13.08 -41.67
N ARG A 247 14.68 13.82 -41.35
CA ARG A 247 15.56 14.45 -42.34
C ARG A 247 17.00 13.99 -42.13
N VAL A 248 17.68 13.69 -43.23
CA VAL A 248 19.12 13.42 -43.23
C VAL A 248 19.88 14.73 -43.00
N THR A 249 20.65 14.78 -41.93
CA THR A 249 21.63 15.83 -41.63
C THR A 249 23.05 15.30 -41.82
N SER A 250 24.04 16.18 -41.98
CA SER A 250 25.45 15.80 -42.06
C SER A 250 25.91 14.97 -40.84
N GLU A 251 25.37 15.27 -39.66
CA GLU A 251 25.62 14.53 -38.41
C GLU A 251 25.06 13.11 -38.47
N THR A 252 23.79 12.95 -38.89
CA THR A 252 23.14 11.63 -38.97
C THR A 252 23.78 10.75 -40.03
N LYS A 253 24.29 11.35 -41.12
CA LYS A 253 25.06 10.65 -42.14
C LYS A 253 26.39 10.17 -41.60
N ALA A 254 27.12 11.02 -40.87
CA ALA A 254 28.38 10.63 -40.24
C ALA A 254 28.19 9.46 -39.26
N ILE A 255 27.14 9.51 -38.42
CA ILE A 255 26.79 8.43 -37.47
C ILE A 255 26.48 7.12 -38.19
N LEU A 256 25.76 7.19 -39.32
CA LEU A 256 25.39 6.00 -40.09
C LEU A 256 26.59 5.34 -40.78
N GLN A 257 27.55 6.13 -41.25
CA GLN A 257 28.74 5.67 -41.97
C GLN A 257 29.89 5.24 -41.06
N GLN A 258 29.93 5.72 -39.82
CA GLN A 258 30.91 5.29 -38.82
C GLN A 258 30.56 3.90 -38.28
N ASP A 259 31.57 3.09 -38.01
CA ASP A 259 31.39 1.84 -37.28
C ASP A 259 30.91 2.12 -35.84
N LEU A 260 30.17 1.19 -35.23
CA LEU A 260 29.66 1.37 -33.88
C LEU A 260 30.81 1.44 -32.86
N ASP A 261 31.85 0.63 -33.01
CA ASP A 261 33.01 0.61 -32.11
C ASP A 261 33.77 1.94 -32.15
N GLU A 262 33.93 2.50 -33.36
CA GLU A 262 34.53 3.83 -33.54
C GLU A 262 33.69 4.93 -32.88
N LEU A 263 32.37 4.86 -33.03
CA LEU A 263 31.44 5.83 -32.43
C LEU A 263 31.45 5.75 -30.90
N LEU A 264 31.51 4.54 -30.33
CA LEU A 264 31.65 4.32 -28.89
C LEU A 264 33.00 4.85 -28.39
N ALA A 265 34.10 4.54 -29.08
CA ALA A 265 35.44 5.00 -28.70
C ALA A 265 35.53 6.53 -28.63
N ILE A 266 34.92 7.25 -29.59
CA ILE A 266 34.88 8.73 -29.60
C ILE A 266 34.14 9.30 -28.38
N HIS A 267 33.14 8.59 -27.87
CA HIS A 267 32.29 9.06 -26.77
C HIS A 267 32.69 8.51 -25.39
N ARG A 268 33.65 7.59 -25.33
CA ARG A 268 34.06 6.88 -24.11
C ARG A 268 34.52 7.81 -23.00
N ASP A 269 35.58 8.59 -23.23
CA ASP A 269 36.19 9.42 -22.17
C ASP A 269 35.17 10.40 -21.58
N GLY A 270 34.40 11.07 -22.43
CA GLY A 270 33.36 12.02 -22.00
C GLY A 270 32.18 11.37 -21.27
N PHE A 271 31.90 10.09 -21.52
CA PHE A 271 30.90 9.34 -20.76
C PHE A 271 31.46 8.89 -19.41
N ILE A 272 32.65 8.30 -19.37
CA ILE A 272 33.29 7.81 -18.14
C ILE A 272 33.49 8.95 -17.15
N THR A 273 34.01 10.11 -17.58
CA THR A 273 34.15 11.28 -16.68
C THR A 273 32.81 11.70 -16.07
N LYS A 274 31.74 11.77 -16.88
CA LYS A 274 30.39 12.10 -16.38
C LYS A 274 29.85 11.05 -15.42
N LEU A 275 30.12 9.79 -15.70
CA LEU A 275 29.69 8.67 -14.87
C LEU A 275 30.39 8.72 -13.51
N ASP A 276 31.70 8.95 -13.48
CA ASP A 276 32.49 9.06 -12.26
C ASP A 276 32.04 10.26 -11.40
N GLU A 277 31.90 11.45 -11.99
CA GLU A 277 31.37 12.65 -11.33
C GLU A 277 29.97 12.41 -10.73
N ALA A 278 29.11 11.72 -11.47
CA ALA A 278 27.76 11.43 -11.02
C ALA A 278 27.69 10.32 -9.97
N THR A 279 28.65 9.39 -9.95
CA THR A 279 28.76 8.32 -8.95
C THR A 279 29.15 8.88 -7.58
N VAL A 280 30.01 9.91 -7.54
CA VAL A 280 30.33 10.65 -6.30
C VAL A 280 29.09 11.32 -5.71
N THR A 281 28.25 11.94 -6.54
CA THR A 281 27.02 12.63 -6.12
C THR A 281 25.94 11.68 -5.59
N ILE A 282 25.90 10.44 -6.11
CA ILE A 282 24.97 9.40 -5.65
C ILE A 282 25.29 8.93 -4.23
N THR A 283 26.58 8.87 -3.86
CA THR A 283 27.04 8.42 -2.54
C THR A 283 26.31 9.18 -1.42
N THR A 284 26.11 10.49 -1.60
CA THR A 284 25.44 11.36 -0.61
C THR A 284 23.91 11.18 -0.54
N LYS A 285 23.27 10.76 -1.64
CA LYS A 285 21.80 10.56 -1.70
C LYS A 285 21.39 9.15 -1.26
N ILE A 286 22.20 8.15 -1.56
CA ILE A 286 21.98 6.76 -1.15
C ILE A 286 22.18 6.61 0.36
N GLU A 287 23.14 7.29 0.97
CA GLU A 287 23.31 7.32 2.44
C GLU A 287 22.04 7.82 3.18
N GLY A 288 21.34 8.82 2.62
CA GLY A 288 20.08 9.35 3.17
C GLY A 288 18.90 8.38 3.02
N ALA A 289 18.76 7.74 1.86
CA ALA A 289 17.73 6.71 1.64
C ALA A 289 18.01 5.41 2.41
N GLN A 290 19.29 5.04 2.55
CA GLN A 290 19.77 3.95 3.42
C GLN A 290 19.38 4.22 4.86
N GLY A 291 19.67 5.38 5.43
CA GLY A 291 19.34 5.68 6.82
C GLY A 291 17.85 5.52 7.15
N GLU A 292 16.96 5.92 6.24
CA GLU A 292 15.53 5.86 6.48
C GLU A 292 14.91 4.47 6.22
N ILE A 293 15.31 3.79 5.14
CA ILE A 293 14.87 2.42 4.83
C ILE A 293 15.43 1.46 5.88
N MET A 294 16.70 1.61 6.26
CA MET A 294 17.33 0.79 7.30
C MET A 294 16.73 1.04 8.67
N ARG A 295 16.36 2.28 9.02
CA ARG A 295 15.61 2.56 10.25
C ARG A 295 14.24 1.91 10.22
N LYS A 296 13.50 1.93 9.10
CA LYS A 296 12.19 1.27 8.94
C LYS A 296 12.27 -0.27 8.87
N LEU A 297 13.37 -0.83 8.37
CA LEU A 297 13.60 -2.27 8.25
C LEU A 297 14.14 -2.89 9.55
N ASN A 298 14.97 -2.14 10.29
CA ASN A 298 15.50 -2.49 11.62
C ASN A 298 14.56 -2.09 12.77
N SER A 299 13.58 -1.24 12.49
CA SER A 299 12.45 -1.00 13.37
C SER A 299 11.68 -2.30 13.53
N GLY A 300 11.69 -2.90 14.73
CA GLY A 300 10.74 -3.97 15.00
C GLY A 300 9.31 -3.47 14.74
N PRO A 301 8.36 -4.36 14.41
CA PRO A 301 6.98 -3.97 14.06
C PRO A 301 6.28 -3.07 15.09
N HIS A 302 6.73 -3.11 16.34
CA HIS A 302 6.33 -2.20 17.41
C HIS A 302 6.53 -0.71 17.06
N ASN A 303 7.54 -0.33 16.27
CA ASN A 303 7.75 1.09 15.90
C ASN A 303 6.69 1.64 14.95
N LEU A 304 5.86 0.77 14.36
CA LEU A 304 4.71 1.17 13.57
C LEU A 304 3.51 1.50 14.47
N ILE A 305 3.58 1.24 15.78
CA ILE A 305 2.54 1.63 16.75
C ILE A 305 2.74 3.09 17.12
N ASP A 306 1.67 3.88 16.99
CA ASP A 306 1.72 5.32 17.20
C ASP A 306 1.78 5.68 18.69
N ASN A 307 1.15 4.87 19.53
CA ASN A 307 1.13 5.08 20.98
C ASN A 307 2.40 4.51 21.63
N GLU A 308 3.19 5.38 22.28
CA GLU A 308 4.48 5.04 22.88
C GLU A 308 4.39 4.04 24.05
N GLU A 309 3.26 3.96 24.76
CA GLU A 309 3.04 2.97 25.82
C GLU A 309 2.90 1.57 25.20
N PHE A 310 1.97 1.41 24.25
CA PHE A 310 1.72 0.10 23.64
C PHE A 310 2.80 -0.33 22.65
N LYS A 311 3.59 0.60 22.13
CA LYS A 311 4.85 0.31 21.44
C LYS A 311 5.78 -0.52 22.34
N LYS A 312 5.94 -0.13 23.61
CA LYS A 312 6.76 -0.89 24.56
C LYS A 312 6.14 -2.26 24.86
N VAL A 313 4.82 -2.31 25.12
CA VAL A 313 4.12 -3.59 25.35
C VAL A 313 4.33 -4.56 24.18
N TRP A 314 4.23 -4.07 22.95
CA TRP A 314 4.44 -4.88 21.74
C TRP A 314 5.89 -5.32 21.58
N GLN A 315 6.84 -4.45 21.93
CA GLN A 315 8.27 -4.74 21.90
C GLN A 315 8.66 -5.79 22.94
N ASP A 316 8.22 -5.61 24.19
CA ASP A 316 8.56 -6.46 25.34
C ASP A 316 8.02 -7.89 25.16
N ASN A 317 6.86 -8.03 24.52
CA ASN A 317 6.26 -9.32 24.17
C ASN A 317 6.86 -9.96 22.89
N GLY A 318 7.76 -9.26 22.20
CA GLY A 318 8.42 -9.78 20.99
C GLY A 318 7.46 -10.03 19.82
N TRP A 319 6.31 -9.34 19.78
CA TRP A 319 5.31 -9.53 18.74
C TRP A 319 5.82 -9.02 17.38
N LYS A 320 5.46 -9.76 16.33
CA LYS A 320 5.83 -9.45 14.94
C LYS A 320 4.82 -8.46 14.33
N ALA A 321 4.56 -8.53 13.03
CA ALA A 321 3.62 -7.65 12.34
C ALA A 321 2.15 -7.87 12.77
N SER A 322 1.84 -9.08 13.23
CA SER A 322 0.55 -9.45 13.80
C SER A 322 0.73 -10.42 14.97
N VAL A 323 -0.32 -10.52 15.79
CA VAL A 323 -0.39 -11.33 17.00
C VAL A 323 -1.78 -11.97 17.10
N LYS A 324 -1.89 -13.16 17.69
CA LYS A 324 -3.22 -13.77 17.92
C LYS A 324 -4.06 -12.88 18.81
N CYS A 325 -5.28 -12.58 18.40
CA CYS A 325 -6.16 -11.61 19.04
C CYS A 325 -6.34 -11.89 20.55
N LYS A 326 -6.68 -13.13 20.92
CA LYS A 326 -6.80 -13.53 22.33
C LYS A 326 -5.54 -13.24 23.16
N LEU A 327 -4.37 -13.61 22.64
CA LEU A 327 -3.09 -13.39 23.35
C LEU A 327 -2.81 -11.90 23.52
N PHE A 328 -3.12 -11.11 22.49
CA PHE A 328 -2.94 -9.66 22.51
C PHE A 328 -3.81 -8.99 23.58
N VAL A 329 -5.11 -9.29 23.59
CA VAL A 329 -6.05 -8.71 24.57
C VAL A 329 -5.70 -9.14 25.99
N ASP A 330 -5.38 -10.42 26.21
CA ASP A 330 -4.96 -10.93 27.52
C ASP A 330 -3.76 -10.14 28.10
N GLU A 331 -2.77 -9.85 27.26
CA GLU A 331 -1.57 -9.09 27.66
C GLU A 331 -1.85 -7.59 27.87
N ILE A 332 -2.70 -6.96 27.05
CA ILE A 332 -3.07 -5.55 27.25
C ILE A 332 -3.87 -5.37 28.53
N CYS A 333 -4.86 -6.23 28.80
CA CYS A 333 -5.62 -6.22 30.04
C CYS A 333 -4.72 -6.53 31.25
N GLY A 334 -3.74 -7.43 31.10
CA GLY A 334 -2.68 -7.69 32.10
C GLY A 334 -1.80 -6.47 32.36
N HIS A 335 -1.42 -5.74 31.30
CA HIS A 335 -0.66 -4.50 31.37
C HIS A 335 -1.41 -3.42 32.16
N PHE A 336 -2.71 -3.22 31.89
CA PHE A 336 -3.53 -2.30 32.69
C PHE A 336 -3.56 -2.71 34.16
N ARG A 337 -3.82 -3.99 34.46
CA ARG A 337 -3.81 -4.49 35.83
C ARG A 337 -2.49 -4.18 36.56
N ASN A 338 -1.37 -4.38 35.88
CA ASN A 338 -0.05 -4.08 36.42
C ASN A 338 0.16 -2.57 36.61
N ALA A 339 -0.28 -1.74 35.66
CA ALA A 339 -0.16 -0.29 35.73
C ALA A 339 -0.90 0.30 36.94
N PHE A 340 -2.15 -0.11 37.15
CA PHE A 340 -2.95 0.33 38.31
C PHE A 340 -2.44 -0.27 39.64
N SER A 341 -1.95 -1.52 39.65
CA SER A 341 -1.45 -2.16 40.87
C SER A 341 -0.10 -1.61 41.34
N ASN A 342 0.73 -1.07 40.43
CA ASN A 342 2.06 -0.53 40.74
C ASN A 342 2.04 0.95 41.09
N GLN A 343 0.87 1.58 41.24
CA GLN A 343 0.80 2.97 41.68
C GLN A 343 1.21 3.13 43.15
N PRO A 344 1.89 4.25 43.50
CA PRO A 344 2.26 4.54 44.88
C PRO A 344 1.03 4.65 45.79
N GLU A 345 1.04 4.03 46.97
CA GLU A 345 -0.06 4.09 47.95
C GLU A 345 -0.42 5.53 48.38
N ASP A 346 0.49 6.49 48.21
CA ASP A 346 0.32 7.89 48.55
C ASP A 346 -0.35 8.74 47.44
N GLU A 347 -0.55 8.19 46.23
CA GLU A 347 -1.22 8.87 45.12
C GLU A 347 -2.70 8.44 45.02
N PRO A 348 -3.64 9.38 44.75
CA PRO A 348 -5.03 9.02 44.52
C PRO A 348 -5.15 8.13 43.28
N LEU A 349 -5.99 7.09 43.39
CA LEU A 349 -6.30 6.21 42.26
C LEU A 349 -6.78 7.04 41.05
N PRO A 350 -6.36 6.66 39.82
CA PRO A 350 -6.83 7.28 38.60
C PRO A 350 -8.34 7.18 38.51
N LYS A 351 -8.95 8.20 37.88
CA LYS A 351 -10.41 8.26 37.74
C LYS A 351 -10.97 7.08 36.95
N ASP A 352 -10.20 6.52 36.04
CA ASP A 352 -10.56 5.38 35.20
C ASP A 352 -10.23 4.02 35.83
N ASN A 353 -9.84 3.96 37.11
CA ASN A 353 -9.57 2.71 37.82
C ASN A 353 -10.80 1.77 37.88
N TRP A 354 -12.01 2.31 37.78
CA TRP A 354 -13.25 1.51 37.73
C TRP A 354 -13.25 0.50 36.56
N THR A 355 -12.53 0.79 35.47
CA THR A 355 -12.43 -0.06 34.29
C THR A 355 -11.80 -1.42 34.59
N LEU A 356 -10.95 -1.53 35.62
CA LEU A 356 -10.32 -2.80 36.02
C LEU A 356 -11.32 -3.87 36.44
N ALA A 357 -12.44 -3.46 37.03
CA ALA A 357 -13.51 -4.37 37.40
C ALA A 357 -14.08 -5.08 36.18
N VAL A 358 -14.05 -4.47 35.00
CA VAL A 358 -14.46 -5.09 33.73
C VAL A 358 -13.29 -5.84 33.09
N LEU A 359 -12.16 -5.16 32.90
CA LEU A 359 -11.00 -5.65 32.13
C LEU A 359 -10.27 -6.85 32.79
N THR A 360 -10.57 -7.17 34.04
CA THR A 360 -10.01 -8.36 34.70
C THR A 360 -10.76 -9.64 34.32
N TYR A 361 -12.01 -9.55 33.87
CA TYR A 361 -12.80 -10.71 33.49
C TYR A 361 -12.51 -11.13 32.06
N VAL A 362 -11.78 -12.25 31.92
CA VAL A 362 -11.38 -12.84 30.63
C VAL A 362 -12.58 -13.15 29.72
N MET A 363 -13.79 -13.31 30.27
CA MET A 363 -15.00 -13.51 29.48
C MET A 363 -15.34 -12.34 28.55
N PHE A 364 -14.88 -11.12 28.85
CA PHE A 364 -15.12 -9.93 28.01
C PHE A 364 -14.03 -9.67 26.97
N HIS A 365 -12.89 -10.37 27.07
CA HIS A 365 -11.78 -10.19 26.13
C HIS A 365 -12.13 -10.47 24.66
N PRO A 366 -12.98 -11.46 24.32
CA PRO A 366 -13.39 -11.66 22.93
C PRO A 366 -14.04 -10.43 22.30
N ALA A 367 -14.90 -9.71 23.03
CA ALA A 367 -15.58 -8.52 22.52
C ALA A 367 -14.59 -7.37 22.21
N ILE A 368 -13.59 -7.18 23.07
CA ILE A 368 -12.47 -6.26 22.81
C ILE A 368 -11.71 -6.70 21.56
N GLY A 369 -11.47 -8.01 21.43
CA GLY A 369 -10.77 -8.59 20.31
C GLY A 369 -11.45 -8.29 18.98
N ASP A 370 -12.76 -8.53 18.89
CA ASP A 370 -13.57 -8.25 17.71
C ASP A 370 -13.62 -6.75 17.38
N ALA A 371 -13.59 -5.87 18.39
CA ALA A 371 -13.48 -4.43 18.18
C ALA A 371 -12.22 -4.03 17.41
N ILE A 372 -11.11 -4.73 17.64
CA ILE A 372 -9.81 -4.47 17.03
C ILE A 372 -9.66 -5.19 15.69
N ASP A 373 -9.96 -6.50 15.67
CA ASP A 373 -9.83 -7.42 14.53
C ASP A 373 -10.94 -7.14 13.50
N ASP A 374 -10.65 -6.26 12.55
CA ASP A 374 -11.65 -5.72 11.62
C ASP A 374 -12.05 -6.69 10.50
N ASP A 375 -11.19 -7.66 10.18
CA ASP A 375 -11.42 -8.71 9.18
C ASP A 375 -11.91 -10.04 9.77
N GLY A 376 -11.95 -10.15 11.11
CA GLY A 376 -12.40 -11.35 11.82
C GLY A 376 -11.46 -12.54 11.61
N SER A 377 -10.16 -12.28 11.39
CA SER A 377 -9.15 -13.31 11.12
C SER A 377 -8.66 -14.06 12.36
N GLY A 378 -8.95 -13.55 13.55
CA GLY A 378 -8.41 -14.02 14.83
C GLY A 378 -7.01 -13.49 15.12
N TYR A 379 -6.50 -12.53 14.33
CA TYR A 379 -5.20 -11.91 14.48
C TYR A 379 -5.35 -10.39 14.49
N VAL A 380 -4.56 -9.73 15.34
CA VAL A 380 -4.47 -8.27 15.41
C VAL A 380 -3.19 -7.82 14.73
N SER A 381 -3.30 -6.97 13.72
CA SER A 381 -2.20 -6.28 13.08
C SER A 381 -1.91 -4.92 13.75
N VAL A 382 -0.70 -4.39 13.52
CA VAL A 382 -0.34 -3.03 13.99
C VAL A 382 -1.29 -1.97 13.41
N ARG A 383 -1.77 -2.18 12.18
CA ARG A 383 -2.69 -1.26 11.50
C ARG A 383 -4.05 -1.23 12.19
N GLU A 384 -4.64 -2.39 12.43
CA GLU A 384 -5.90 -2.54 13.16
C GLU A 384 -5.81 -1.90 14.54
N PHE A 385 -4.73 -2.18 15.26
CA PHE A 385 -4.57 -1.65 16.61
C PHE A 385 -4.44 -0.11 16.63
N ASN A 386 -3.65 0.48 15.73
CA ASN A 386 -3.58 1.94 15.61
C ASN A 386 -4.92 2.55 15.18
N LYS A 387 -5.65 1.89 14.25
CA LYS A 387 -6.99 2.30 13.81
C LYS A 387 -7.95 2.32 15.00
N PHE A 388 -7.95 1.26 15.81
CA PHE A 388 -8.73 1.15 17.04
C PHE A 388 -8.41 2.28 18.03
N LEU A 389 -7.12 2.51 18.34
CA LEU A 389 -6.73 3.58 19.26
C LEU A 389 -7.10 4.98 18.75
N ARG A 390 -7.08 5.21 17.43
CA ARG A 390 -7.51 6.48 16.82
C ARG A 390 -9.01 6.75 16.93
N GLN A 391 -9.83 5.72 17.15
CA GLN A 391 -11.28 5.89 17.33
C GLN A 391 -11.63 6.44 18.71
N LYS A 392 -10.70 6.41 19.66
CA LYS A 392 -10.89 6.89 21.02
C LYS A 392 -11.34 8.36 21.04
N PRO A 393 -12.47 8.69 21.66
CA PRO A 393 -12.82 10.08 21.94
C PRO A 393 -11.72 10.81 22.74
N GLU A 394 -11.58 12.12 22.55
CA GLU A 394 -10.51 12.92 23.20
C GLU A 394 -10.64 12.91 24.73
N ASN A 395 -11.87 12.90 25.22
CA ASN A 395 -12.22 12.91 26.64
C ASN A 395 -12.18 11.52 27.30
N TRP A 396 -11.89 10.45 26.55
CA TRP A 396 -11.78 9.09 27.09
C TRP A 396 -10.33 8.72 27.38
N THR A 397 -10.11 7.92 28.42
CA THR A 397 -8.84 7.22 28.62
C THR A 397 -8.80 5.93 27.79
N VAL A 398 -7.61 5.33 27.63
CA VAL A 398 -7.50 4.06 26.90
C VAL A 398 -8.18 2.91 27.67
N PRO A 399 -8.04 2.77 29.00
CA PRO A 399 -8.82 1.80 29.75
C PRO A 399 -10.33 1.95 29.57
N GLU A 400 -10.86 3.18 29.52
CA GLU A 400 -12.29 3.43 29.27
C GLU A 400 -12.73 2.94 27.88
N LEU A 401 -11.91 3.17 26.84
CA LEU A 401 -12.17 2.63 25.51
C LEU A 401 -12.28 1.10 25.53
N PHE A 402 -11.35 0.43 26.19
CA PHE A 402 -11.36 -1.03 26.29
C PHE A 402 -12.57 -1.51 27.09
N ALA A 403 -12.93 -0.84 28.19
CA ALA A 403 -14.09 -1.20 29.01
C ALA A 403 -15.41 -1.03 28.25
N PHE A 404 -15.54 0.02 27.45
CA PHE A 404 -16.69 0.23 26.57
C PHE A 404 -16.86 -0.92 25.56
N TRP A 405 -15.77 -1.32 24.87
CA TRP A 405 -15.85 -2.43 23.91
C TRP A 405 -16.00 -3.80 24.58
N ALA A 406 -15.50 -3.95 25.82
CA ALA A 406 -15.68 -5.16 26.61
C ALA A 406 -17.14 -5.40 27.00
N LEU A 407 -17.90 -4.33 27.25
CA LEU A 407 -19.25 -4.44 27.81
C LEU A 407 -20.28 -3.48 27.19
N GLY A 408 -20.03 -2.17 27.26
CA GLY A 408 -21.01 -1.13 26.91
C GLY A 408 -21.56 -1.21 25.48
N TRP A 409 -20.72 -1.52 24.49
CA TRP A 409 -21.18 -1.63 23.10
C TRP A 409 -22.26 -2.71 22.94
N GLN A 410 -22.02 -3.91 23.48
CA GLN A 410 -22.93 -5.03 23.31
C GLN A 410 -24.26 -4.83 24.06
N GLU A 411 -24.19 -4.21 25.26
CA GLU A 411 -25.40 -3.82 26.00
C GLU A 411 -26.23 -2.79 25.22
N SER A 412 -25.58 -1.80 24.62
CA SER A 412 -26.25 -0.81 23.77
C SER A 412 -26.97 -1.47 22.60
N ILE A 413 -26.31 -2.38 21.87
CA ILE A 413 -26.91 -3.09 20.73
C ILE A 413 -28.08 -3.96 21.17
N TYR A 414 -27.94 -4.67 22.29
CA TYR A 414 -29.02 -5.47 22.86
C TYR A 414 -30.25 -4.60 23.16
N ASN A 415 -30.09 -3.49 23.86
CA ASN A 415 -31.19 -2.57 24.18
C ASN A 415 -31.84 -2.00 22.92
N THR A 416 -31.05 -1.54 21.94
CA THR A 416 -31.58 -1.04 20.67
C THR A 416 -32.36 -2.10 19.90
N CYS A 417 -31.98 -3.38 19.98
CA CYS A 417 -32.76 -4.46 19.35
C CYS A 417 -34.16 -4.63 19.96
N PHE A 418 -34.35 -4.39 21.26
CA PHE A 418 -35.70 -4.37 21.86
C PHE A 418 -36.52 -3.21 21.31
N GLU A 419 -35.94 -2.01 21.24
CA GLU A 419 -36.64 -0.85 20.70
C GLU A 419 -37.00 -1.02 19.23
N ILE A 420 -36.14 -1.68 18.44
CA ILE A 420 -36.45 -2.07 17.06
C ILE A 420 -37.64 -3.02 17.03
N ASN A 421 -37.69 -4.04 17.89
CA ASN A 421 -38.81 -4.99 17.90
C ASN A 421 -40.14 -4.31 18.27
N ASP A 422 -40.13 -3.35 19.18
CA ASP A 422 -41.31 -2.56 19.53
C ASP A 422 -41.79 -1.70 18.34
N LEU A 423 -40.85 -1.05 17.63
CA LEU A 423 -41.16 -0.29 16.41
C LEU A 423 -41.67 -1.18 15.28
N VAL A 424 -41.04 -2.33 15.05
CA VAL A 424 -41.46 -3.32 14.05
C VAL A 424 -42.89 -3.76 14.34
N TRP A 425 -43.21 -4.10 15.59
CA TRP A 425 -44.55 -4.52 15.98
C TRP A 425 -45.60 -3.44 15.71
N GLU A 426 -45.33 -2.18 16.09
CA GLU A 426 -46.25 -1.07 15.84
C GLU A 426 -46.46 -0.81 14.34
N ILE A 427 -45.39 -0.80 13.56
CA ILE A 427 -45.44 -0.61 12.10
C ILE A 427 -46.18 -1.79 11.42
N GLU A 428 -45.94 -3.03 11.85
CA GLU A 428 -46.61 -4.21 11.31
C GLU A 428 -48.13 -4.16 11.53
N GLU A 429 -48.58 -3.73 12.71
CA GLU A 429 -50.01 -3.54 12.98
C GLU A 429 -50.63 -2.55 11.99
N ILE A 430 -50.00 -1.38 11.80
CA ILE A 430 -50.48 -0.35 10.88
C ILE A 430 -50.47 -0.85 9.44
N ALA A 431 -49.39 -1.51 9.00
CA ALA A 431 -49.25 -2.05 7.66
C ALA A 431 -50.32 -3.12 7.36
N LEU A 432 -50.60 -4.01 8.32
CA LEU A 432 -51.65 -5.03 8.19
C LEU A 432 -53.05 -4.43 8.13
N GLU A 433 -53.32 -3.35 8.87
CA GLU A 433 -54.57 -2.61 8.77
C GLU A 433 -54.70 -1.89 7.41
N ALA A 434 -53.65 -1.21 6.96
CA ALA A 434 -53.60 -0.56 5.65
C ALA A 434 -53.83 -1.57 4.51
N LYS A 435 -53.23 -2.76 4.60
CA LYS A 435 -53.42 -3.85 3.65
C LYS A 435 -54.87 -4.34 3.60
N LYS A 436 -55.53 -4.49 4.77
CA LYS A 436 -56.94 -4.91 4.84
C LYS A 436 -57.89 -3.85 4.29
N ALA A 437 -57.53 -2.58 4.45
CA ALA A 437 -58.32 -1.43 4.02
C ALA A 437 -58.16 -1.12 2.52
N SER A 438 -57.03 -1.47 1.92
CA SER A 438 -56.75 -1.21 0.50
C SER A 438 -57.42 -2.23 -0.41
N SER A 439 -57.99 -1.74 -1.51
CA SER A 439 -58.44 -2.57 -2.65
C SER A 439 -57.50 -2.50 -3.85
N ASP A 440 -56.39 -1.76 -3.73
CA ASP A 440 -55.39 -1.57 -4.78
C ASP A 440 -54.32 -2.67 -4.72
N GLU A 441 -54.06 -3.30 -5.86
CA GLU A 441 -53.17 -4.45 -5.98
C GLU A 441 -51.70 -4.04 -5.76
N ALA A 442 -51.27 -2.90 -6.33
CA ALA A 442 -49.91 -2.40 -6.19
C ALA A 442 -49.59 -2.01 -4.74
N THR A 443 -50.48 -1.29 -4.07
CA THR A 443 -50.37 -0.95 -2.65
C THR A 443 -50.26 -2.22 -1.80
N THR A 444 -51.08 -3.24 -2.09
CA THR A 444 -51.07 -4.51 -1.35
C THR A 444 -49.74 -5.26 -1.53
N GLU A 445 -49.19 -5.26 -2.75
CA GLU A 445 -47.90 -5.86 -3.07
C GLU A 445 -46.74 -5.17 -2.34
N HIS A 446 -46.69 -3.84 -2.33
CA HIS A 446 -45.65 -3.10 -1.62
C HIS A 446 -45.74 -3.29 -0.10
N ILE A 447 -46.94 -3.33 0.47
CA ILE A 447 -47.10 -3.64 1.89
C ILE A 447 -46.65 -5.08 2.19
N GLU A 448 -46.94 -6.05 1.31
CA GLU A 448 -46.46 -7.43 1.46
C GLU A 448 -44.93 -7.56 1.38
N ALA A 449 -44.28 -6.76 0.53
CA ALA A 449 -42.83 -6.70 0.44
C ALA A 449 -42.22 -6.12 1.72
N TYR A 450 -42.78 -5.00 2.20
CA TYR A 450 -42.34 -4.34 3.43
C TYR A 450 -42.48 -5.25 4.66
N LEU A 451 -43.62 -5.95 4.81
CA LEU A 451 -43.84 -6.91 5.90
C LEU A 451 -42.83 -8.07 5.88
N GLN A 452 -42.38 -8.52 4.70
CA GLN A 452 -41.34 -9.56 4.61
C GLN A 452 -39.98 -9.04 5.10
N VAL A 453 -39.68 -7.77 4.86
CA VAL A 453 -38.44 -7.13 5.33
C VAL A 453 -38.48 -6.92 6.84
N LEU A 454 -39.63 -6.55 7.41
CA LEU A 454 -39.82 -6.44 8.87
C LEU A 454 -39.66 -7.82 9.58
N ASP A 455 -40.16 -8.90 8.99
CA ASP A 455 -39.94 -10.27 9.49
C ASP A 455 -38.44 -10.64 9.46
N ALA A 456 -37.72 -10.26 8.41
CA ALA A 456 -36.27 -10.45 8.32
C ALA A 456 -35.50 -9.66 9.41
N LEU A 457 -35.93 -8.44 9.73
CA LEU A 457 -35.36 -7.68 10.85
C LEU A 457 -35.60 -8.35 12.20
N THR A 458 -36.79 -8.94 12.39
CA THR A 458 -37.12 -9.71 13.60
C THR A 458 -36.20 -10.93 13.75
N ASP A 459 -35.81 -11.59 12.66
CA ASP A 459 -34.81 -12.66 12.70
C ASP A 459 -33.42 -12.12 13.08
N ILE A 460 -33.02 -10.94 12.62
CA ILE A 460 -31.73 -10.32 13.01
C ILE A 460 -31.71 -9.96 14.51
N THR A 461 -32.74 -9.29 15.01
CA THR A 461 -32.80 -8.84 16.43
C THR A 461 -32.90 -9.99 17.43
N ARG A 462 -33.23 -11.21 16.98
CA ARG A 462 -33.24 -12.45 17.78
C ARG A 462 -31.86 -13.02 18.06
N TRP A 463 -30.78 -12.38 17.62
CA TRP A 463 -29.40 -12.85 17.85
C TRP A 463 -29.13 -13.25 19.30
N SER A 464 -29.63 -12.48 20.28
CA SER A 464 -29.44 -12.75 21.71
C SER A 464 -30.08 -14.05 22.17
N HIS A 465 -31.23 -14.42 21.58
CA HIS A 465 -31.87 -15.71 21.83
C HIS A 465 -31.05 -16.87 21.28
N VAL A 466 -30.46 -16.70 20.09
CA VAL A 466 -29.64 -17.74 19.43
C VAL A 466 -28.33 -17.96 20.16
N THR A 467 -27.68 -16.89 20.63
CA THR A 467 -26.41 -16.96 21.35
C THR A 467 -26.58 -17.27 22.83
N GLY A 468 -27.78 -17.07 23.38
CA GLY A 468 -28.05 -17.16 24.82
C GLY A 468 -27.53 -15.95 25.59
N TYR A 469 -27.34 -14.81 24.94
CA TYR A 469 -26.93 -13.57 25.58
C TYR A 469 -28.07 -13.01 26.44
N ASP A 470 -27.75 -12.64 27.67
CA ASP A 470 -28.64 -12.01 28.63
C ASP A 470 -27.82 -11.09 29.53
N GLN A 471 -28.29 -9.88 29.82
CA GLN A 471 -27.56 -8.89 30.64
C GLN A 471 -27.32 -9.35 32.08
N THR A 472 -27.98 -10.42 32.56
CA THR A 472 -27.80 -10.91 33.93
C THR A 472 -26.38 -11.33 34.29
N PHE A 473 -25.49 -11.62 33.33
CA PHE A 473 -24.09 -11.93 33.65
C PHE A 473 -23.30 -10.75 34.22
N THR A 474 -23.78 -9.51 34.07
CA THR A 474 -23.10 -8.32 34.61
C THR A 474 -23.43 -8.02 36.06
N VAL A 475 -24.46 -8.68 36.62
CA VAL A 475 -24.95 -8.45 37.99
C VAL A 475 -23.87 -8.66 39.05
N ASP A 476 -22.90 -9.54 38.77
CA ASP A 476 -21.78 -9.85 39.67
C ASP A 476 -20.50 -9.03 39.37
N VAL A 477 -20.55 -8.11 38.40
CA VAL A 477 -19.42 -7.24 38.03
C VAL A 477 -19.59 -5.88 38.73
N ASP A 478 -18.71 -5.59 39.70
CA ASP A 478 -18.73 -4.36 40.49
C ASP A 478 -18.02 -3.21 39.77
N TYR A 479 -18.59 -2.73 38.66
CA TYR A 479 -18.09 -1.58 37.89
C TYR A 479 -18.92 -0.33 38.13
N ASP A 480 -18.38 0.83 37.73
CA ASP A 480 -19.10 2.10 37.79
C ASP A 480 -20.10 2.20 36.63
N ALA A 481 -21.38 1.93 36.93
CA ALA A 481 -22.45 1.93 35.95
C ALA A 481 -22.74 3.33 35.37
N ASP A 482 -22.60 4.39 36.18
CA ASP A 482 -22.83 5.77 35.73
C ASP A 482 -21.76 6.18 34.70
N GLU A 483 -20.51 5.78 34.92
CA GLU A 483 -19.43 6.00 33.95
C GLU A 483 -19.62 5.16 32.68
N MET A 484 -20.08 3.90 32.78
CA MET A 484 -20.38 3.09 31.59
C MET A 484 -21.54 3.66 30.75
N GLU A 485 -22.58 4.15 31.43
CA GLU A 485 -23.70 4.84 30.79
C GLU A 485 -23.20 6.11 30.08
N ARG A 486 -22.36 6.92 30.73
CA ARG A 486 -21.72 8.09 30.10
C ARG A 486 -20.96 7.71 28.83
N LEU A 487 -20.12 6.67 28.86
CA LEU A 487 -19.39 6.21 27.67
C LEU A 487 -20.36 5.78 26.55
N THR A 488 -21.43 5.08 26.91
CA THR A 488 -22.43 4.60 25.95
C THR A 488 -23.20 5.75 25.31
N GLU A 489 -23.65 6.72 26.10
CA GLU A 489 -24.35 7.91 25.61
C GLU A 489 -23.46 8.76 24.68
N GLU A 490 -22.21 9.00 25.07
CA GLU A 490 -21.27 9.78 24.25
C GLU A 490 -20.95 9.10 22.92
N TYR A 491 -20.78 7.77 22.92
CA TYR A 491 -20.56 6.99 21.70
C TYR A 491 -21.78 7.05 20.78
N ASN A 492 -22.97 6.83 21.34
CA ASN A 492 -24.23 6.83 20.59
C ASN A 492 -24.53 8.22 20.01
N ALA A 493 -24.37 9.28 20.79
CA ALA A 493 -24.58 10.66 20.34
C ALA A 493 -23.65 11.02 19.16
N LYS A 494 -22.37 10.66 19.25
CA LYS A 494 -21.40 10.91 18.17
C LYS A 494 -21.74 10.19 16.87
N ASN A 495 -22.26 8.96 16.96
CA ASN A 495 -22.65 8.20 15.77
C ASN A 495 -24.04 8.62 15.25
N GLN A 496 -24.92 9.14 16.10
CA GLN A 496 -26.23 9.63 15.70
C GLN A 496 -26.14 10.78 14.68
N GLU A 497 -25.14 11.66 14.81
CA GLU A 497 -24.88 12.73 13.82
C GLU A 497 -24.59 12.15 12.43
N VAL A 498 -23.81 11.08 12.36
CA VAL A 498 -23.48 10.36 11.13
C VAL A 498 -24.74 9.74 10.53
N PHE A 499 -25.57 9.12 11.37
CA PHE A 499 -26.81 8.47 10.90
C PHE A 499 -27.81 9.49 10.39
N HIS A 500 -28.00 10.61 11.08
CA HIS A 500 -28.87 11.68 10.62
C HIS A 500 -28.40 12.29 9.29
N HIS A 501 -27.08 12.41 9.08
CA HIS A 501 -26.54 12.87 7.81
C HIS A 501 -26.90 11.95 6.63
N VAL A 502 -26.93 10.64 6.87
CA VAL A 502 -27.24 9.62 5.86
C VAL A 502 -28.74 9.52 5.62
N THR A 503 -29.55 9.51 6.68
CA THR A 503 -31.01 9.35 6.56
C THR A 503 -31.74 10.63 6.17
N GLY A 504 -31.12 11.79 6.38
CA GLY A 504 -31.80 13.08 6.26
C GLY A 504 -33.03 13.19 7.16
N ASP A 505 -33.97 14.05 6.76
CA ASP A 505 -35.24 14.29 7.45
C ASP A 505 -36.35 13.29 7.07
N ASN A 506 -36.25 12.66 5.89
CA ASN A 506 -37.27 11.76 5.35
C ASN A 506 -36.98 10.27 5.62
N GLY A 507 -35.75 9.92 6.03
CA GLY A 507 -35.38 8.54 6.35
C GLY A 507 -35.23 7.64 5.13
N ILE A 508 -35.08 8.21 3.94
CA ILE A 508 -35.07 7.48 2.67
C ILE A 508 -33.61 7.26 2.22
N ILE A 509 -33.28 6.02 1.88
CA ILE A 509 -31.96 5.62 1.36
C ILE A 509 -32.22 4.89 0.03
N ASP A 510 -31.95 5.57 -1.09
CA ASP A 510 -32.38 5.13 -2.42
C ASP A 510 -31.22 4.54 -3.25
N ALA A 511 -29.96 4.76 -2.86
CA ALA A 511 -28.79 4.25 -3.59
C ALA A 511 -27.61 3.84 -2.70
N TYR A 512 -26.78 2.90 -3.18
CA TYR A 512 -25.50 2.55 -2.55
C TYR A 512 -24.57 3.76 -2.37
N SER A 513 -24.71 4.80 -3.19
CA SER A 513 -23.98 6.06 -3.04
C SER A 513 -24.32 6.78 -1.72
N ASP A 514 -25.52 6.59 -1.20
CA ASP A 514 -25.98 7.24 0.03
C ASP A 514 -25.31 6.61 1.27
N LEU A 515 -24.85 5.36 1.15
CA LEU A 515 -24.08 4.64 2.16
C LEU A 515 -22.58 4.96 2.12
N TYR A 516 -22.10 5.74 1.15
CA TYR A 516 -20.69 6.11 1.03
C TYR A 516 -20.14 6.74 2.32
N TYR A 517 -20.94 7.56 3.00
CA TYR A 517 -20.54 8.20 4.24
C TYR A 517 -20.39 7.21 5.40
N LEU A 518 -21.23 6.16 5.45
CA LEU A 518 -21.07 5.06 6.40
C LEU A 518 -19.79 4.28 6.11
N ASN A 519 -19.53 3.94 4.84
CA ASN A 519 -18.31 3.23 4.44
C ASN A 519 -17.05 4.06 4.73
N MET A 520 -17.10 5.39 4.57
CA MET A 520 -15.97 6.26 4.93
C MET A 520 -15.73 6.30 6.45
N ARG A 521 -16.78 6.24 7.27
CA ARG A 521 -16.69 6.34 8.73
C ARG A 521 -16.40 5.01 9.42
N PHE A 522 -16.99 3.93 8.92
CA PHE A 522 -17.00 2.60 9.52
C PHE A 522 -16.30 1.55 8.66
N ASP A 523 -15.82 1.88 7.46
CA ASP A 523 -15.22 0.91 6.54
C ASP A 523 -16.26 -0.20 6.23
N SER A 524 -15.81 -1.44 5.99
CA SER A 524 -16.68 -2.61 5.84
C SER A 524 -17.37 -3.11 7.14
N ARG A 525 -17.33 -2.35 8.26
CA ARG A 525 -17.79 -2.78 9.59
C ARG A 525 -19.29 -2.56 9.81
N VAL A 526 -20.11 -3.30 9.05
CA VAL A 526 -21.58 -3.22 9.11
C VAL A 526 -22.13 -3.50 10.51
N GLU A 527 -21.47 -4.40 11.26
CA GLU A 527 -21.80 -4.71 12.65
C GLU A 527 -21.88 -3.47 13.56
N LEU A 528 -21.14 -2.40 13.27
CA LEU A 528 -21.07 -1.19 14.12
C LEU A 528 -22.20 -0.20 13.88
N TRP A 529 -22.85 -0.24 12.71
CA TRP A 529 -23.83 0.79 12.32
C TRP A 529 -25.20 0.24 11.93
N PHE A 530 -25.32 -1.03 11.54
CA PHE A 530 -26.58 -1.57 11.02
C PHE A 530 -27.75 -1.45 12.00
N VAL A 531 -27.60 -1.95 13.23
CA VAL A 531 -28.68 -1.91 14.23
C VAL A 531 -29.09 -0.47 14.57
N PRO A 532 -28.17 0.45 14.93
CA PRO A 532 -28.53 1.85 15.16
C PRO A 532 -29.15 2.55 13.95
N MET A 533 -28.69 2.25 12.73
CA MET A 533 -29.22 2.81 11.49
C MET A 533 -30.66 2.35 11.25
N VAL A 534 -30.93 1.05 11.36
CA VAL A 534 -32.28 0.49 11.22
C VAL A 534 -33.22 1.10 12.24
N TYR A 535 -32.78 1.24 13.50
CA TYR A 535 -33.57 1.92 14.53
C TYR A 535 -33.95 3.36 14.13
N GLN A 536 -32.98 4.14 13.65
CA GLN A 536 -33.23 5.51 13.20
C GLN A 536 -34.20 5.56 12.00
N VAL A 537 -34.02 4.68 11.02
CA VAL A 537 -34.88 4.58 9.84
C VAL A 537 -36.31 4.22 10.25
N LEU A 538 -36.50 3.19 11.08
CA LEU A 538 -37.83 2.78 11.52
C LEU A 538 -38.56 3.88 12.30
N LYS A 539 -37.86 4.69 13.10
CA LYS A 539 -38.46 5.87 13.76
C LYS A 539 -38.95 6.91 12.75
N LEU A 540 -38.17 7.19 11.72
CA LEU A 540 -38.55 8.14 10.67
C LEU A 540 -39.71 7.59 9.83
N GLN A 541 -39.70 6.30 9.50
CA GLN A 541 -40.77 5.61 8.78
C GLN A 541 -42.08 5.62 9.58
N LEU A 542 -42.06 5.28 10.87
CA LEU A 542 -43.22 5.36 11.74
C LEU A 542 -43.78 6.79 11.81
N ASN A 543 -42.91 7.79 11.97
CA ASN A 543 -43.35 9.19 11.93
C ASN A 543 -43.98 9.58 10.59
N SER A 544 -43.42 9.14 9.47
CA SER A 544 -43.97 9.36 8.13
C SER A 544 -45.36 8.72 7.98
N ILE A 545 -45.52 7.49 8.46
CA ILE A 545 -46.81 6.77 8.47
C ILE A 545 -47.86 7.52 9.31
N LEU A 546 -47.48 8.03 10.50
CA LEU A 546 -48.39 8.75 11.39
C LEU A 546 -48.75 10.16 10.90
N LEU A 547 -47.83 10.84 10.20
CA LEU A 547 -48.02 12.21 9.72
C LEU A 547 -48.78 12.28 8.37
N GLY A 548 -48.69 11.27 7.50
CA GLY A 548 -49.28 11.28 6.16
C GLY A 548 -48.56 12.24 5.18
N PRO A 549 -48.89 12.23 3.87
CA PRO A 549 -48.17 13.04 2.86
C PRO A 549 -48.28 14.56 3.12
N GLU A 550 -47.18 15.31 2.90
CA GLU A 550 -47.10 16.77 3.15
C GLU A 550 -47.94 17.63 2.18
N ASP A 551 -48.34 17.09 1.02
CA ASP A 551 -48.83 17.88 -0.14
C ASP A 551 -50.36 17.85 -0.37
N ASP A 552 -51.20 17.50 0.61
CA ASP A 552 -52.66 17.51 0.41
C ASP A 552 -53.40 18.37 1.46
N GLU A 553 -53.35 19.71 1.26
CA GLU A 553 -54.10 20.69 2.06
C GLU A 553 -55.64 20.49 2.00
N ASP A 554 -56.14 19.73 1.02
CA ASP A 554 -57.57 19.47 0.80
C ASP A 554 -58.03 18.07 1.27
N ALA A 555 -57.14 17.22 1.76
CA ALA A 555 -57.52 15.90 2.26
C ALA A 555 -58.28 15.99 3.60
N PRO A 556 -59.45 15.34 3.74
CA PRO A 556 -60.19 15.35 5.00
C PRO A 556 -59.33 14.76 6.12
N ARG A 557 -59.29 15.45 7.28
CA ARG A 557 -58.47 15.15 8.49
C ARG A 557 -58.51 13.70 9.02
N ASN A 558 -59.35 12.84 8.45
CA ASN A 558 -59.54 11.44 8.84
C ASN A 558 -59.02 10.45 7.78
N ALA A 559 -58.33 10.91 6.73
CA ALA A 559 -57.81 10.08 5.63
C ALA A 559 -56.33 10.43 5.34
N LYS A 560 -55.46 10.28 6.32
CA LYS A 560 -54.01 10.28 6.09
C LYS A 560 -53.61 8.89 5.62
N HIS A 561 -53.71 8.64 4.32
CA HIS A 561 -53.32 7.36 3.74
C HIS A 561 -51.87 7.43 3.25
N VAL A 562 -51.06 6.47 3.69
CA VAL A 562 -49.72 6.21 3.14
C VAL A 562 -49.87 5.73 1.70
N THR A 563 -49.17 6.36 0.76
CA THR A 563 -49.27 6.03 -0.67
C THR A 563 -48.54 4.72 -0.99
N ASP A 564 -48.90 4.08 -2.12
CA ASP A 564 -48.19 2.93 -2.68
C ASP A 564 -46.69 3.20 -2.84
N TYR A 565 -46.35 4.40 -3.34
CA TYR A 565 -44.97 4.85 -3.49
C TYR A 565 -44.24 4.98 -2.15
N GLN A 566 -44.90 5.49 -1.10
CA GLN A 566 -44.31 5.56 0.24
C GLN A 566 -44.02 4.16 0.81
N TRP A 567 -44.93 3.20 0.64
CA TRP A 567 -44.68 1.81 1.03
C TRP A 567 -43.48 1.20 0.27
N PHE A 568 -43.39 1.45 -1.03
CA PHE A 568 -42.25 1.03 -1.84
C PHE A 568 -40.92 1.62 -1.36
N GLN A 569 -40.88 2.92 -1.04
CA GLN A 569 -39.67 3.59 -0.55
C GLN A 569 -39.22 3.03 0.81
N MET A 570 -40.16 2.76 1.72
CA MET A 570 -39.84 2.19 3.02
C MET A 570 -39.28 0.77 2.92
N ASP A 571 -39.85 -0.08 2.04
CA ASP A 571 -39.33 -1.41 1.71
C ASP A 571 -37.93 -1.33 1.08
N SER A 572 -37.76 -0.50 0.06
CA SER A 572 -36.49 -0.35 -0.66
C SER A 572 -35.36 0.14 0.27
N THR A 573 -35.65 1.10 1.15
CA THR A 573 -34.68 1.61 2.13
C THR A 573 -34.15 0.50 3.04
N LEU A 574 -35.04 -0.33 3.60
CA LEU A 574 -34.63 -1.42 4.49
C LEU A 574 -33.96 -2.56 3.71
N GLU A 575 -34.38 -2.83 2.48
CA GLU A 575 -33.76 -3.82 1.60
C GLU A 575 -32.30 -3.49 1.29
N VAL A 576 -31.99 -2.22 1.03
CA VAL A 576 -30.61 -1.74 0.81
C VAL A 576 -29.75 -1.99 2.05
N LEU A 577 -30.23 -1.64 3.24
CA LEU A 577 -29.51 -1.89 4.50
C LEU A 577 -29.28 -3.39 4.74
N LEU A 578 -30.31 -4.21 4.50
CA LEU A 578 -30.23 -5.67 4.63
C LEU A 578 -29.22 -6.28 3.65
N CYS A 579 -29.08 -5.72 2.45
CA CYS A 579 -28.11 -6.16 1.46
C CYS A 579 -26.68 -6.04 2.00
N GLU A 580 -26.33 -4.90 2.61
CA GLU A 580 -25.01 -4.69 3.24
C GLU A 580 -24.76 -5.65 4.39
N PHE A 581 -25.76 -5.85 5.26
CA PHE A 581 -25.66 -6.79 6.37
C PHE A 581 -25.45 -8.23 5.90
N HIS A 582 -26.21 -8.65 4.88
CA HIS A 582 -26.10 -9.97 4.28
C HIS A 582 -24.74 -10.17 3.56
N SER A 583 -24.30 -9.17 2.81
CA SER A 583 -23.01 -9.16 2.11
C SER A 583 -21.84 -9.27 3.08
N ARG A 584 -21.87 -8.50 4.17
CA ARG A 584 -20.84 -8.56 5.24
C ARG A 584 -20.78 -9.95 5.87
N MET A 585 -21.92 -10.53 6.24
CA MET A 585 -21.97 -11.90 6.78
C MET A 585 -21.37 -12.92 5.79
N LYS A 586 -21.71 -12.84 4.51
CA LYS A 586 -21.17 -13.74 3.47
C LYS A 586 -19.65 -13.61 3.32
N THR A 587 -19.11 -12.40 3.37
CA THR A 587 -17.67 -12.15 3.31
C THR A 587 -16.94 -12.77 4.49
N LEU A 588 -17.45 -12.60 5.72
CA LEU A 588 -16.92 -13.24 6.92
C LEU A 588 -16.97 -14.78 6.81
N LEU A 589 -18.11 -15.34 6.39
CA LEU A 589 -18.28 -16.78 6.17
C LEU A 589 -17.32 -17.34 5.11
N ARG A 590 -17.02 -16.57 4.05
CA ARG A 590 -16.00 -16.95 3.05
C ARG A 590 -14.62 -16.98 3.70
N GLY A 591 -14.23 -15.93 4.43
CA GLY A 591 -12.97 -15.85 5.15
C GLY A 591 -12.76 -17.01 6.12
N TRP A 592 -13.73 -17.26 7.00
CA TRP A 592 -13.67 -18.36 7.98
C TRP A 592 -13.59 -19.74 7.34
N ARG A 593 -14.31 -19.98 6.23
CA ARG A 593 -14.22 -21.24 5.48
C ARG A 593 -12.83 -21.46 4.87
N VAL A 594 -12.22 -20.41 4.30
CA VAL A 594 -10.86 -20.48 3.77
C VAL A 594 -9.85 -20.81 4.88
N GLN A 595 -10.08 -20.27 6.08
CA GLN A 595 -9.28 -20.54 7.28
C GLN A 595 -9.62 -21.88 7.97
N LYS A 596 -10.62 -22.61 7.48
CA LYS A 596 -11.11 -23.88 8.05
C LYS A 596 -11.64 -23.74 9.49
N LEU A 597 -12.23 -22.60 9.80
CA LEU A 597 -12.94 -22.36 11.06
C LEU A 597 -14.38 -22.86 10.97
N ASP A 598 -14.95 -23.22 12.12
CA ASP A 598 -16.37 -23.58 12.22
C ASP A 598 -17.23 -22.33 12.05
N SER A 599 -17.88 -22.21 10.89
CA SER A 599 -18.68 -21.03 10.54
C SER A 599 -19.81 -20.75 11.54
N GLN A 600 -20.50 -21.76 12.06
CA GLN A 600 -21.58 -21.54 13.02
C GLN A 600 -21.03 -21.01 14.34
N LEU A 601 -19.93 -21.60 14.83
CA LEU A 601 -19.29 -21.11 16.04
C LEU A 601 -18.80 -19.68 15.88
N GLN A 602 -18.19 -19.34 14.74
CA GLN A 602 -17.71 -17.98 14.48
C GLN A 602 -18.87 -16.98 14.39
N VAL A 603 -19.94 -17.30 13.66
CA VAL A 603 -21.14 -16.44 13.58
C VAL A 603 -21.74 -16.21 14.97
N ASN A 604 -21.80 -17.24 15.82
CA ASN A 604 -22.38 -17.11 17.17
C ASN A 604 -21.49 -16.34 18.15
N SER A 605 -20.21 -16.11 17.82
CA SER A 605 -19.23 -15.52 18.73
C SER A 605 -18.81 -14.11 18.30
N PHE A 606 -18.63 -13.88 17.00
CA PHE A 606 -18.16 -12.61 16.45
C PHE A 606 -19.15 -11.48 16.75
N PHE A 607 -18.67 -10.41 17.39
CA PHE A 607 -19.48 -9.27 17.83
C PHE A 607 -20.69 -9.67 18.69
N GLY A 608 -20.47 -10.62 19.60
CA GLY A 608 -21.56 -11.13 20.45
C GLY A 608 -22.59 -11.97 19.70
N GLY A 609 -22.31 -12.28 18.43
CA GLY A 609 -23.13 -13.06 17.53
C GLY A 609 -24.28 -12.30 16.90
N ILE A 610 -24.12 -11.00 16.64
CA ILE A 610 -25.12 -10.13 15.97
C ILE A 610 -25.68 -10.71 14.65
N PHE A 611 -24.91 -11.55 13.95
CA PHE A 611 -25.33 -12.22 12.71
C PHE A 611 -26.09 -13.54 12.93
N ALA A 612 -26.14 -14.07 14.16
CA ALA A 612 -26.58 -15.43 14.45
C ALA A 612 -28.03 -15.70 14.07
N GLY A 613 -28.94 -14.76 14.37
CA GLY A 613 -30.35 -14.89 14.02
C GLY A 613 -30.58 -14.93 12.50
N TRP A 614 -29.94 -14.01 11.76
CA TRP A 614 -30.00 -14.01 10.29
C TRP A 614 -29.38 -15.26 9.66
N PHE A 615 -28.27 -15.75 10.22
CA PHE A 615 -27.60 -16.94 9.75
C PHE A 615 -28.42 -18.22 9.95
N GLU A 616 -29.11 -18.34 11.09
CA GLU A 616 -30.06 -19.44 11.33
C GLU A 616 -31.21 -19.39 10.30
N GLY A 617 -31.74 -18.19 10.03
CA GLY A 617 -32.74 -17.98 8.99
C GLY A 617 -32.24 -18.32 7.57
N TYR A 618 -30.98 -18.00 7.29
CA TYR A 618 -30.29 -18.35 6.04
C TYR A 618 -30.14 -19.86 5.84
N ILE A 619 -29.74 -20.59 6.89
CA ILE A 619 -29.57 -22.05 6.83
C ILE A 619 -30.91 -22.79 6.79
N SER A 620 -31.85 -22.40 7.67
CA SER A 620 -33.17 -23.03 7.77
C SER A 620 -34.07 -22.67 6.58
N GLY A 621 -33.82 -21.50 5.98
CA GLY A 621 -34.54 -20.97 4.85
C GLY A 621 -35.89 -20.34 5.20
N SER A 622 -36.03 -19.76 6.40
CA SER A 622 -37.19 -18.97 6.81
C SER A 622 -37.39 -17.73 5.93
N ASN A 623 -36.30 -17.10 5.48
CA ASN A 623 -36.30 -15.84 4.72
C ASN A 623 -35.89 -15.98 3.23
N LYS A 624 -36.12 -17.14 2.61
CA LYS A 624 -35.67 -17.43 1.23
C LYS A 624 -36.08 -16.39 0.18
N LYS A 625 -37.27 -15.80 0.32
CA LYS A 625 -37.75 -14.78 -0.63
C LYS A 625 -36.95 -13.49 -0.52
N VAL A 626 -36.74 -13.00 0.72
CA VAL A 626 -35.93 -11.81 1.00
C VAL A 626 -34.49 -12.07 0.56
N ILE A 627 -33.89 -13.19 0.97
CA ILE A 627 -32.53 -13.56 0.57
C ILE A 627 -32.37 -13.58 -0.96
N ALA A 628 -33.32 -14.18 -1.69
CA ALA A 628 -33.27 -14.18 -3.15
C ALA A 628 -33.47 -12.79 -3.78
N ARG A 629 -34.12 -11.84 -3.09
CA ARG A 629 -34.14 -10.44 -3.53
C ARG A 629 -32.76 -9.80 -3.33
N LEU A 630 -32.17 -9.96 -2.15
CA LEU A 630 -30.83 -9.44 -1.83
C LEU A 630 -29.75 -9.99 -2.77
N GLU A 631 -29.74 -11.30 -3.03
CA GLU A 631 -28.76 -11.92 -3.94
C GLU A 631 -28.90 -11.41 -5.39
N ARG A 632 -30.12 -11.06 -5.84
CA ARG A 632 -30.31 -10.45 -7.16
C ARG A 632 -29.81 -9.02 -7.23
N LEU A 633 -29.85 -8.28 -6.12
CA LEU A 633 -29.29 -6.93 -6.05
C LEU A 633 -27.75 -6.99 -6.11
N GLU A 634 -27.13 -7.96 -5.43
CA GLU A 634 -25.69 -8.21 -5.55
C GLU A 634 -25.29 -8.60 -6.99
N ASP A 635 -26.03 -9.50 -7.63
CA ASP A 635 -25.72 -9.97 -9.00
C ASP A 635 -25.95 -8.89 -10.07
N ALA A 636 -26.92 -7.98 -9.88
CA ALA A 636 -27.21 -6.90 -10.82
C ALA A 636 -26.08 -5.85 -10.90
N ASP A 637 -25.28 -5.72 -9.84
CA ASP A 637 -24.07 -4.89 -9.85
C ASP A 637 -22.89 -5.58 -10.58
N ASP A 638 -22.89 -6.92 -10.69
CA ASP A 638 -21.83 -7.70 -11.36
C ASP A 638 -22.05 -7.82 -12.90
N ASP A 639 -23.31 -7.75 -13.37
CA ASP A 639 -23.69 -7.81 -14.80
C ASP A 639 -23.67 -6.44 -15.51
N SER A 640 -23.44 -5.34 -14.78
CA SER A 640 -23.14 -4.03 -15.35
C SER A 640 -21.68 -3.98 -15.80
N ASP A 641 -21.42 -4.30 -17.08
CA ASP A 641 -20.14 -4.15 -17.80
C ASP A 641 -19.15 -3.20 -17.10
N SER A 642 -18.31 -3.76 -16.23
CA SER A 642 -17.08 -3.14 -15.75
C SER A 642 -16.00 -4.20 -15.57
N GLU A 643 -15.19 -4.38 -16.62
CA GLU A 643 -13.79 -4.83 -16.50
C GLU A 643 -12.91 -3.77 -15.76
N ASP A 644 -13.49 -3.02 -14.83
CA ASP A 644 -12.80 -2.14 -13.90
C ASP A 644 -13.21 -2.60 -12.51
N ALA A 645 -12.23 -3.06 -11.71
CA ALA A 645 -12.42 -3.32 -10.29
C ALA A 645 -13.23 -2.19 -9.66
N SER A 646 -14.19 -2.55 -8.80
CA SER A 646 -15.19 -1.63 -8.28
C SER A 646 -14.55 -0.32 -7.80
N PRO A 647 -15.21 0.83 -7.99
CA PRO A 647 -14.74 2.09 -7.42
C PRO A 647 -14.52 2.00 -5.91
N SER A 648 -15.12 1.05 -5.19
CA SER A 648 -14.84 0.80 -3.76
C SER A 648 -13.45 0.19 -3.55
N GLU A 649 -13.06 -0.87 -4.27
CA GLU A 649 -11.71 -1.46 -4.14
C GLU A 649 -10.63 -0.51 -4.68
N VAL A 650 -10.93 0.22 -5.75
CA VAL A 650 -10.04 1.24 -6.34
C VAL A 650 -10.01 2.50 -5.48
N SER A 651 -11.10 2.86 -4.79
CA SER A 651 -11.10 3.97 -3.83
C SER A 651 -10.43 3.58 -2.53
N GLU A 652 -10.56 2.35 -2.05
CA GLU A 652 -9.78 1.83 -0.92
C GLU A 652 -8.29 1.81 -1.27
N LEU A 653 -7.92 1.34 -2.47
CA LEU A 653 -6.55 1.43 -2.96
C LEU A 653 -6.08 2.87 -3.19
N ARG A 654 -6.93 3.78 -3.68
CA ARG A 654 -6.59 5.20 -3.85
C ARG A 654 -6.53 5.96 -2.53
N VAL A 655 -7.38 5.62 -1.56
CA VAL A 655 -7.35 6.14 -0.19
C VAL A 655 -6.08 5.63 0.47
N LEU A 656 -5.76 4.33 0.38
CA LEU A 656 -4.48 3.77 0.83
C LEU A 656 -3.27 4.45 0.17
N VAL A 657 -3.33 4.73 -1.14
CA VAL A 657 -2.26 5.43 -1.86
C VAL A 657 -2.18 6.91 -1.48
N SER A 658 -3.31 7.59 -1.31
CA SER A 658 -3.39 9.00 -0.94
C SER A 658 -3.02 9.20 0.54
N GLU A 659 -3.27 8.21 1.40
CA GLU A 659 -2.84 8.14 2.79
C GLU A 659 -1.35 7.81 2.90
N LEU A 660 -0.84 6.94 2.04
CA LEU A 660 0.61 6.74 1.86
C LEU A 660 1.28 8.03 1.41
N GLN A 661 0.69 8.75 0.46
CA GLN A 661 1.17 10.06 0.01
C GLN A 661 1.08 11.10 1.13
N GLY A 662 -0.02 11.15 1.89
CA GLY A 662 -0.16 12.05 3.03
C GLY A 662 0.78 11.72 4.20
N SER A 663 1.06 10.44 4.46
CA SER A 663 2.12 10.03 5.39
C SER A 663 3.50 10.37 4.86
N VAL A 664 3.74 10.24 3.55
CA VAL A 664 4.99 10.68 2.91
C VAL A 664 5.14 12.20 3.01
N GLU A 665 4.08 12.99 2.84
CA GLU A 665 4.11 14.45 2.99
C GLU A 665 4.30 14.88 4.45
N ARG A 666 3.63 14.23 5.42
CA ARG A 666 3.86 14.48 6.86
C ARG A 666 5.28 14.09 7.27
N LEU A 667 5.79 12.97 6.77
CA LEU A 667 7.19 12.57 6.96
C LEU A 667 8.14 13.60 6.34
N THR A 668 7.83 14.10 5.14
CA THR A 668 8.62 15.15 4.46
C THR A 668 8.61 16.45 5.27
N GLY A 669 7.46 16.85 5.83
CA GLY A 669 7.33 18.02 6.69
C GLY A 669 8.06 17.87 8.03
N MET A 670 8.03 16.69 8.64
CA MET A 670 8.79 16.38 9.86
C MET A 670 10.30 16.36 9.59
N VAL A 671 10.74 15.81 8.45
CA VAL A 671 12.13 15.87 7.98
C VAL A 671 12.56 17.33 7.82
N GLN A 672 11.75 18.17 7.19
CA GLN A 672 12.05 19.59 7.02
C GLN A 672 12.12 20.36 8.36
N SER A 673 11.25 20.01 9.32
CA SER A 673 11.27 20.60 10.67
C SER A 673 12.49 20.16 11.48
N LEU A 674 12.99 18.95 11.28
CA LEU A 674 14.17 18.43 11.99
C LEU A 674 15.46 19.02 11.40
N LEU A 675 15.54 19.15 10.08
CA LEU A 675 16.64 19.85 9.39
C LEU A 675 16.76 21.31 9.88
N ASN A 676 15.63 22.02 10.00
CA ASN A 676 15.62 23.40 10.52
C ASN A 676 16.02 23.49 12.02
N LYS A 677 15.81 22.44 12.80
CA LYS A 677 16.23 22.35 14.22
C LYS A 677 17.72 22.01 14.36
N GLU A 678 18.27 21.19 13.47
CA GLU A 678 19.71 20.90 13.42
C GLU A 678 20.52 22.13 12.98
N ASP A 679 20.03 22.95 12.04
CA ASP A 679 20.70 24.19 11.64
C ASP A 679 20.76 25.23 12.78
N THR A 680 19.70 25.30 13.60
CA THR A 680 19.66 26.19 14.78
C THR A 680 20.45 25.65 15.98
N SER A 681 20.59 24.32 16.10
CA SER A 681 21.47 23.71 17.10
C SER A 681 22.94 23.88 16.71
N ASN A 682 23.30 23.61 15.45
CA ASN A 682 24.65 23.78 14.94
C ASN A 682 25.12 25.24 14.98
N SER A 683 24.24 26.22 14.80
CA SER A 683 24.62 27.63 14.96
C SER A 683 24.95 28.01 16.41
N LYS A 684 24.27 27.40 17.40
CA LYS A 684 24.53 27.61 18.83
C LYS A 684 25.80 26.89 19.28
N THR A 685 25.99 25.64 18.89
CA THR A 685 27.19 24.86 19.24
C THR A 685 28.45 25.46 18.60
N ARG A 686 28.32 26.06 17.40
CA ARG A 686 29.43 26.76 16.72
C ARG A 686 29.76 28.12 17.35
N GLN A 687 28.80 28.78 18.01
CA GLN A 687 29.06 29.99 18.81
C GLN A 687 29.73 29.65 20.15
N GLU A 688 29.34 28.54 20.78
CA GLU A 688 29.92 28.09 22.05
C GLU A 688 31.35 27.52 21.87
N ALA A 689 31.63 26.83 20.76
CA ALA A 689 32.97 26.36 20.42
C ALA A 689 33.96 27.51 20.10
N PHE A 690 33.48 28.60 19.49
CA PHE A 690 34.31 29.78 19.22
C PHE A 690 34.68 30.58 20.48
N GLN A 691 33.97 30.39 21.60
CA GLN A 691 34.30 30.99 22.89
C GLN A 691 35.23 30.13 23.75
N ALA A 692 35.22 28.80 23.57
CA ALA A 692 36.07 27.88 24.34
C ALA A 692 37.52 27.83 23.83
N ASP A 693 37.76 28.01 22.52
CA ASP A 693 39.12 28.00 21.94
C ASP A 693 39.92 29.29 22.20
N ALA A 694 39.34 30.29 22.88
CA ALA A 694 40.01 31.53 23.24
C ALA A 694 40.66 31.53 24.64
N GLU A 695 40.45 30.49 25.46
CA GLU A 695 40.89 30.48 26.87
C GLU A 695 42.07 29.55 27.21
N ASP A 696 42.53 28.68 26.31
CA ASP A 696 43.67 27.78 26.59
C ASP A 696 44.79 27.92 25.54
N GLY A 697 45.76 28.77 25.85
CA GLY A 697 46.93 29.02 25.02
C GLY A 697 48.03 29.74 25.82
N ASP A 698 48.67 28.99 26.71
CA ASP A 698 49.78 29.43 27.54
C ASP A 698 50.99 29.86 26.68
N ALA A 699 51.45 31.08 26.90
CA ALA A 699 52.49 31.76 26.11
C ALA A 699 53.89 31.55 26.72
N PRO A 700 54.94 31.46 25.88
CA PRO A 700 56.26 31.94 26.25
C PRO A 700 56.57 33.27 25.56
N GLN A 701 56.84 34.29 26.37
CA GLN A 701 57.37 35.59 25.96
C GLN A 701 58.84 35.43 25.50
N ASP A 702 59.24 36.06 24.39
CA ASP A 702 59.97 37.34 24.43
C ASP A 702 60.59 37.69 23.06
N ASP A 703 60.55 39.00 22.82
CA ASP A 703 61.51 39.84 22.14
C ASP A 703 61.54 40.03 20.61
N GLU A 704 61.36 41.33 20.28
CA GLU A 704 62.01 42.14 19.25
C GLU A 704 61.35 42.37 17.87
N ASN A 705 60.62 43.50 17.82
CA ASN A 705 61.02 44.75 17.13
C ASN A 705 60.86 44.90 15.59
N TYR A 706 60.36 46.10 15.24
CA TYR A 706 60.31 46.81 13.93
C TYR A 706 59.33 46.32 12.87
N ASP A 707 58.73 47.14 11.99
CA ASP A 707 58.42 48.57 11.82
C ASP A 707 57.96 48.69 10.35
N ASN A 708 57.11 49.68 10.07
CA ASN A 708 56.66 50.18 8.76
C ASN A 708 55.68 49.29 7.97
N GLY A 709 54.63 49.82 7.35
CA GLY A 709 54.35 51.22 7.06
C GLY A 709 53.60 51.28 5.73
N GLN A 710 52.44 51.93 5.76
CA GLN A 710 51.75 52.69 4.71
C GLN A 710 52.07 52.43 3.22
N GLY A 711 51.00 52.29 2.44
CA GLY A 711 51.02 52.50 0.99
C GLY A 711 49.61 52.60 0.44
N ASN A 712 49.04 53.81 0.55
CA ASN A 712 47.74 54.21 0.01
C ASN A 712 47.84 54.46 -1.51
N ASP A 713 46.69 54.28 -2.17
CA ASP A 713 46.18 55.06 -3.31
C ASP A 713 46.84 54.88 -4.71
N ASP A 714 46.05 54.34 -5.63
CA ASP A 714 45.22 55.13 -6.57
C ASP A 714 45.36 54.83 -8.09
N TYR A 715 44.21 55.02 -8.75
CA TYR A 715 43.91 55.18 -10.19
C TYR A 715 43.87 53.96 -11.14
N ASN A 716 42.63 53.53 -11.41
CA ASN A 716 41.87 53.77 -12.65
C ASN A 716 42.67 53.92 -13.97
N ASP A 717 42.42 53.05 -14.95
CA ASP A 717 41.72 53.40 -16.20
C ASP A 717 41.66 52.20 -17.17
N ASP A 718 40.47 52.04 -17.76
CA ASP A 718 40.10 51.46 -19.06
C ASP A 718 41.12 50.58 -19.83
N TYR A 719 40.75 49.32 -20.06
CA TYR A 719 40.41 48.76 -21.39
C TYR A 719 39.77 47.37 -21.29
#